data_AF-A0A7J7UMH0-F1
#
_entry.id   AF-A0A7J7UMH0-F1
#
_cell.length_a   1.000
_cell.length_b   1.000
_cell.length_c   1.000
_cell.angle_alpha   90.00
_cell.angle_beta   90.00
_cell.angle_gamma   90.00
#
_symmetry.space_group_name_H-M   'P 1'
#
loop_
_entity.id
_entity.type
_entity.pdbx_description
1 polymer ?
#
loop_
_entity_poly.entity_id
_entity_poly.type
_entity_poly.pdbx_seq_one_letter_code
_entity_poly.pdbx_strand_id
1 'polypeptide(L)'
;MSNPFAHLAEPLDPAQPGKKFFNLNKLGDSRYGRLPFSIRVLLEAAIRNCDQFLVKKDDIENILNWNVMQHENIEVPFKPARVILQDFTGVPAVVDFAAMRDAVKKLGGDPEKINPICPADLVIDHSIQVDFNRRVDSLQKNQDLEFERNRERFEFLKWGSQAFRNMRIIPPGSGIIHQVNLEYLARVVFDQDGYYYPDSLVGTDSHTTMIDGLGVLGWGVGGIEAEAVMLGQPISMVLPQVIGYRLMGNPHPLVTSTDIVLTITKHLRQVGVVGKFVEFFGPGVAQLSIADRATIANMCPEYGATAAFFPVDEVSIKYLVQTGRDEEKVKYIKRYLQAVGMFRDFSDSSQDPDFAEVVELDLKTVVPCCSGPKRPQDKVAVSDMRKDFESCLGAKQGFKGFQVAPDHHDDHKTFIYNNSEFTLAHGSVVIAAITSCTNTSNPSVMLGAGLLAKKAVDAGLTVKPYIKTSLSPGSGVVTYYLRESGVMPYLSQLGFDVVGYGCMTCIGNSGPLPEPVVEAITQGDLVAVGVLSGNRNFEGRVHPNTRANYLASPPLVIAYAIAGTIKIDFEKEPLGVNAKGQQVFLKDIWPTREEIQAVERQYVIPGMFKEVYQKIETVNESWNALAAPSDTLYYWNPKSTYIKSPPFFENLTLEPQPAKSIVDAYVLLNLGDSVTTDHISPAGNIARNSPAARYLTNRGLTPREFNSYGSRRGNEPLVQKRGPCRHTGAALRTEHRALASRCPSSRHRQQFLHSLFSFIFVSFSRIWRLAWWNVSSARKS
;
A
#
# COMPACT_ATOMS: atom_id res chain seq x y z
N MET A 1 22.65 -13.03 -29.39
CA MET A 1 22.25 -14.44 -29.60
C MET A 1 20.73 -14.48 -29.73
N SER A 2 20.16 -15.42 -30.49
CA SER A 2 18.71 -15.55 -30.67
C SER A 2 18.05 -16.27 -29.49
N ASN A 3 16.78 -15.96 -29.20
CA ASN A 3 16.01 -16.67 -28.16
C ASN A 3 15.84 -18.16 -28.53
N PRO A 4 16.35 -19.12 -27.73
CA PRO A 4 16.25 -20.57 -28.03
C PRO A 4 14.80 -21.09 -28.11
N PHE A 5 13.86 -20.39 -27.49
CA PHE A 5 12.45 -20.75 -27.43
C PHE A 5 11.60 -20.03 -28.49
N ALA A 6 12.22 -19.36 -29.48
CA ALA A 6 11.50 -18.68 -30.55
C ALA A 6 10.55 -19.58 -31.35
N HIS A 7 10.81 -20.89 -31.39
CA HIS A 7 9.95 -21.89 -32.03
C HIS A 7 8.58 -22.07 -31.34
N LEU A 8 8.43 -21.63 -30.09
CA LEU A 8 7.15 -21.65 -29.36
C LEU A 8 6.24 -20.46 -29.74
N ALA A 9 6.78 -19.45 -30.43
CA ALA A 9 6.02 -18.25 -30.78
C ALA A 9 5.10 -18.51 -31.98
N GLU A 10 3.80 -18.40 -31.75
CA GLU A 10 2.78 -18.65 -32.78
C GLU A 10 1.63 -17.64 -32.70
N PRO A 11 0.89 -17.40 -33.80
CA PRO A 11 -0.23 -16.47 -33.78
C PRO A 11 -1.35 -16.95 -32.86
N LEU A 12 -1.88 -16.06 -32.02
CA LEU A 12 -3.05 -16.35 -31.17
C LEU A 12 -4.32 -16.54 -32.02
N ASP A 13 -4.40 -15.76 -33.10
CA ASP A 13 -5.46 -15.82 -34.09
C ASP A 13 -4.87 -15.94 -35.49
N PRO A 14 -5.18 -17.01 -36.26
CA PRO A 14 -4.79 -17.11 -37.66
C PRO A 14 -5.21 -15.89 -38.51
N ALA A 15 -6.28 -15.19 -38.13
CA ALA A 15 -6.71 -13.97 -38.81
C ALA A 15 -5.78 -12.75 -38.54
N GLN A 16 -4.97 -12.80 -37.47
CA GLN A 16 -4.00 -11.76 -37.11
C GLN A 16 -2.59 -12.37 -36.94
N PRO A 17 -1.95 -12.81 -38.03
CA PRO A 17 -0.70 -13.58 -37.97
C PRO A 17 0.49 -12.83 -37.36
N GLY A 18 0.42 -11.49 -37.34
CA GLY A 18 1.42 -10.62 -36.72
C GLY A 18 1.35 -10.54 -35.19
N LYS A 19 0.29 -11.06 -34.57
CA LYS A 19 0.03 -11.01 -33.12
C LYS A 19 0.22 -12.40 -32.51
N LYS A 20 1.39 -12.62 -31.94
CA LYS A 20 1.87 -13.93 -31.50
C LYS A 20 1.90 -14.05 -29.98
N PHE A 21 2.07 -15.26 -29.48
CA PHE A 21 2.39 -15.52 -28.09
C PHE A 21 3.31 -16.73 -27.99
N PHE A 22 4.07 -16.84 -26.90
CA PHE A 22 4.84 -18.05 -26.61
C PHE A 22 3.88 -19.10 -26.05
N ASN A 23 3.60 -20.16 -26.81
CA ASN A 23 2.70 -21.22 -26.36
C ASN A 23 3.43 -22.20 -25.43
N LEU A 24 3.30 -21.98 -24.12
CA LEU A 24 3.91 -22.83 -23.10
C LEU A 24 3.40 -24.28 -23.13
N ASN A 25 2.18 -24.54 -23.63
CA ASN A 25 1.69 -25.91 -23.80
C ASN A 25 2.50 -26.71 -24.83
N LYS A 26 3.15 -26.03 -25.79
CA LYS A 26 4.02 -26.66 -26.80
C LYS A 26 5.43 -26.98 -26.29
N LEU A 27 5.74 -26.70 -25.02
CA LEU A 27 6.89 -27.31 -24.36
C LEU A 27 6.76 -28.85 -24.36
N GLY A 28 5.54 -29.39 -24.44
CA GLY A 28 5.29 -30.83 -24.44
C GLY A 28 5.62 -31.50 -23.10
N ASP A 29 5.62 -30.72 -22.02
CA ASP A 29 6.06 -31.13 -20.69
C ASP A 29 4.88 -31.15 -19.70
N SER A 30 4.66 -32.31 -19.07
CA SER A 30 3.54 -32.51 -18.14
C SER A 30 3.65 -31.67 -16.86
N ARG A 31 4.85 -31.20 -16.50
CA ARG A 31 5.08 -30.39 -15.29
C ARG A 31 4.34 -29.07 -15.34
N TYR A 32 4.20 -28.46 -16.53
CA TYR A 32 3.55 -27.16 -16.70
C TYR A 32 2.12 -27.13 -16.15
N GLY A 33 1.34 -28.19 -16.41
CA GLY A 33 -0.06 -28.29 -15.98
C GLY A 33 -0.25 -28.35 -14.46
N ARG A 34 0.81 -28.71 -13.72
CA ARG A 34 0.79 -28.83 -12.25
C ARG A 34 1.39 -27.62 -11.53
N LEU A 35 2.04 -26.70 -12.25
CA LEU A 35 2.62 -25.50 -11.66
C LEU A 35 1.53 -24.58 -11.07
N PRO A 36 1.79 -23.96 -9.90
CA PRO A 36 1.01 -22.82 -9.44
C PRO A 36 0.96 -21.73 -10.51
N PHE A 37 -0.18 -21.08 -10.68
CA PHE A 37 -0.38 -20.10 -11.77
C PHE A 37 0.57 -18.90 -11.62
N SER A 38 0.91 -18.52 -10.39
CA SER A 38 1.94 -17.51 -10.10
C SER A 38 3.32 -17.90 -10.65
N ILE A 39 3.69 -19.18 -10.62
CA ILE A 39 4.95 -19.68 -11.19
C ILE A 39 4.89 -19.74 -12.72
N ARG A 40 3.71 -19.98 -13.30
CA ARG A 40 3.52 -19.91 -14.77
C ARG A 40 3.86 -18.52 -15.32
N VAL A 41 3.55 -17.45 -14.58
CA VAL A 41 3.93 -16.08 -14.96
C VAL A 41 5.44 -15.89 -14.97
N LEU A 42 6.17 -16.42 -13.97
CA LEU A 42 7.64 -16.39 -13.95
C LEU A 42 8.22 -17.17 -15.14
N LEU A 43 7.64 -18.33 -15.46
CA LEU A 43 8.05 -19.18 -16.56
C LEU A 43 7.89 -18.49 -17.92
N GLU A 44 6.74 -17.87 -18.18
CA GLU A 44 6.50 -17.11 -19.42
C GLU A 44 7.50 -15.96 -19.57
N ALA A 45 7.70 -15.18 -18.50
CA ALA A 45 8.62 -14.05 -18.51
C ALA A 45 10.05 -14.50 -18.83
N ALA A 46 10.51 -15.63 -18.26
CA ALA A 46 11.83 -16.19 -18.54
C ALA A 46 11.95 -16.71 -19.98
N ILE A 47 10.95 -17.45 -20.49
CA ILE A 47 10.94 -17.99 -21.87
C ILE A 47 11.02 -16.85 -22.89
N ARG A 48 10.17 -15.84 -22.77
CA ARG A 48 10.12 -14.72 -23.72
C ARG A 48 11.40 -13.88 -23.70
N ASN A 49 12.02 -13.71 -22.53
CA ASN A 49 13.22 -12.90 -22.35
C ASN A 49 14.55 -13.68 -22.43
N CYS A 50 14.53 -14.95 -22.80
CA CYS A 50 15.72 -15.79 -22.87
C CYS A 50 16.72 -15.27 -23.91
N ASP A 51 17.86 -14.75 -23.44
CA ASP A 51 18.92 -14.13 -24.25
C ASP A 51 20.27 -14.85 -24.10
N GLN A 52 20.33 -15.89 -23.26
CA GLN A 52 21.55 -16.63 -22.87
C GLN A 52 22.59 -15.78 -22.13
N PHE A 53 22.18 -14.63 -21.59
CA PHE A 53 23.04 -13.74 -20.82
C PHE A 53 22.40 -13.38 -19.48
N LEU A 54 21.38 -12.53 -19.48
CA LEU A 54 20.61 -12.16 -18.29
C LEU A 54 19.61 -13.26 -17.91
N VAL A 55 19.08 -13.96 -18.90
CA VAL A 55 18.17 -15.11 -18.72
C VAL A 55 18.68 -16.27 -19.56
N LYS A 56 19.09 -17.34 -18.88
CA LYS A 56 19.69 -18.54 -19.47
C LYS A 56 18.65 -19.64 -19.64
N LYS A 57 18.95 -20.61 -20.51
CA LYS A 57 18.07 -21.77 -20.74
C LYS A 57 17.84 -22.57 -19.45
N ASP A 58 18.88 -22.70 -18.63
CA ASP A 58 18.83 -23.40 -17.35
C ASP A 58 17.87 -22.72 -16.37
N ASP A 59 17.72 -21.39 -16.43
CA ASP A 59 16.76 -20.67 -15.59
C ASP A 59 15.31 -21.08 -15.93
N ILE A 60 15.00 -21.30 -17.21
CA ILE A 60 13.68 -21.78 -17.65
C ILE A 60 13.42 -23.19 -17.13
N GLU A 61 14.39 -24.10 -17.24
CA GLU A 61 14.27 -25.46 -16.75
C GLU A 61 14.11 -25.49 -15.22
N ASN A 62 14.87 -24.65 -14.51
CA ASN A 62 14.77 -24.48 -13.08
C ASN A 62 13.36 -24.05 -12.63
N ILE A 63 12.74 -23.10 -13.34
CA ILE A 63 11.37 -22.65 -13.05
C ILE A 63 10.36 -23.73 -13.45
N LEU A 64 10.52 -24.41 -14.59
CA LEU A 64 9.63 -25.49 -15.02
C LEU A 64 9.66 -26.67 -14.04
N ASN A 65 10.83 -26.95 -13.45
CA ASN A 65 11.04 -27.97 -12.43
C ASN A 65 10.76 -27.48 -11.00
N TRP A 66 9.90 -26.47 -10.84
CA TRP A 66 9.64 -25.80 -9.56
C TRP A 66 9.30 -26.74 -8.40
N ASN A 67 8.55 -27.83 -8.66
CA ASN A 67 8.12 -28.76 -7.60
C ASN A 67 9.31 -29.32 -6.81
N VAL A 68 10.44 -29.58 -7.51
CA VAL A 68 11.71 -29.99 -6.89
C VAL A 68 12.53 -28.77 -6.47
N MET A 69 12.73 -27.82 -7.39
CA MET A 69 13.71 -26.75 -7.21
C MET A 69 13.34 -25.72 -6.14
N GLN A 70 12.07 -25.64 -5.72
CA GLN A 70 11.63 -24.80 -4.60
C GLN A 70 12.28 -25.16 -3.25
N HIS A 71 12.94 -26.32 -3.16
CA HIS A 71 13.64 -26.80 -1.95
C HIS A 71 15.16 -26.61 -2.02
N GLU A 72 15.71 -26.24 -3.18
CA GLU A 72 17.16 -26.18 -3.45
C GLU A 72 17.74 -24.76 -3.33
N ASN A 73 16.94 -23.80 -2.86
CA ASN A 73 17.34 -22.40 -2.69
C ASN A 73 17.95 -21.75 -3.96
N ILE A 74 17.52 -22.19 -5.14
CA ILE A 74 18.03 -21.65 -6.41
C ILE A 74 17.53 -20.23 -6.67
N GLU A 75 18.40 -19.39 -7.23
CA GLU A 75 18.02 -18.07 -7.71
C GLU A 75 17.53 -18.15 -9.16
N VAL A 76 16.46 -17.42 -9.47
CA VAL A 76 15.88 -17.32 -10.81
C VAL A 76 15.67 -15.85 -11.18
N PRO A 77 15.85 -15.48 -12.46
CA PRO A 77 15.59 -14.12 -12.92
C PRO A 77 14.09 -13.90 -13.13
N PHE A 78 13.61 -12.70 -12.81
CA PHE A 78 12.27 -12.25 -13.16
C PHE A 78 12.30 -10.85 -13.78
N LYS A 79 11.83 -10.74 -15.03
CA LYS A 79 11.67 -9.46 -15.73
C LYS A 79 10.18 -9.11 -15.79
N PRO A 80 9.68 -8.26 -14.87
CA PRO A 80 8.29 -7.84 -14.89
C PRO A 80 7.97 -7.03 -16.16
N ALA A 81 6.68 -6.97 -16.53
CA ALA A 81 6.22 -6.25 -17.71
C ALA A 81 6.28 -4.72 -17.55
N ARG A 82 6.12 -4.20 -16.33
CA ARG A 82 6.11 -2.76 -16.01
C ARG A 82 6.54 -2.47 -14.57
N VAL A 83 6.70 -1.19 -14.27
CA VAL A 83 6.96 -0.67 -12.90
C VAL A 83 5.90 0.36 -12.51
N ILE A 84 5.54 0.41 -11.23
CA ILE A 84 4.66 1.44 -10.68
C ILE A 84 5.31 2.19 -9.51
N LEU A 85 5.10 3.50 -9.42
CA LEU A 85 5.65 4.36 -8.37
C LEU A 85 4.58 5.25 -7.75
N GLN A 86 4.86 5.73 -6.55
CA GLN A 86 4.11 6.81 -5.89
C GLN A 86 5.05 7.95 -5.52
N ASP A 87 4.57 9.16 -5.28
CA ASP A 87 5.41 10.36 -5.19
C ASP A 87 6.46 10.39 -4.05
N PHE A 88 6.25 9.76 -2.90
CA PHE A 88 7.26 9.65 -1.85
C PHE A 88 8.45 8.76 -2.26
N THR A 89 8.28 7.79 -3.15
CA THR A 89 9.39 6.95 -3.67
C THR A 89 9.78 7.30 -5.10
N GLY A 90 8.90 7.95 -5.84
CA GLY A 90 9.13 8.44 -7.18
C GLY A 90 10.05 9.66 -7.20
N VAL A 91 9.92 10.57 -6.23
CA VAL A 91 10.88 11.69 -6.12
C VAL A 91 12.33 11.19 -5.99
N PRO A 92 12.69 10.33 -5.01
CA PRO A 92 14.06 9.82 -4.94
C PRO A 92 14.45 8.99 -6.18
N ALA A 93 13.55 8.18 -6.76
CA ALA A 93 13.89 7.42 -7.97
C ALA A 93 14.23 8.32 -9.17
N VAL A 94 13.50 9.41 -9.38
CA VAL A 94 13.80 10.39 -10.43
C VAL A 94 15.08 11.19 -10.10
N VAL A 95 15.37 11.45 -8.82
CA VAL A 95 16.66 12.01 -8.38
C VAL A 95 17.81 11.06 -8.72
N ASP A 96 17.64 9.77 -8.51
CA ASP A 96 18.66 8.75 -8.78
C ASP A 96 18.92 8.64 -10.28
N PHE A 97 17.88 8.60 -11.12
CA PHE A 97 18.05 8.68 -12.58
C PHE A 97 18.74 9.96 -13.05
N ALA A 98 18.39 11.13 -12.49
CA ALA A 98 19.04 12.39 -12.81
C ALA A 98 20.54 12.36 -12.44
N ALA A 99 20.86 11.82 -11.26
CA ALA A 99 22.23 11.67 -10.80
C ALA A 99 23.03 10.64 -11.62
N MET A 100 22.38 9.57 -12.09
CA MET A 100 22.98 8.59 -13.00
C MET A 100 23.29 9.20 -14.37
N ARG A 101 22.40 10.04 -14.91
CA ARG A 101 22.69 10.82 -16.14
C ARG A 101 23.92 11.70 -15.98
N ASP A 102 24.05 12.38 -14.85
CA ASP A 102 25.25 13.18 -14.53
C ASP A 102 26.52 12.32 -14.41
N ALA A 103 26.42 11.16 -13.78
CA ALA A 103 27.56 10.23 -13.62
C ALA A 103 28.02 9.67 -14.97
N VAL A 104 27.09 9.21 -15.82
CA VAL A 104 27.39 8.72 -17.17
C VAL A 104 28.02 9.81 -18.02
N LYS A 105 27.51 11.05 -17.95
CA LYS A 105 28.11 12.20 -18.64
C LYS A 105 29.54 12.48 -18.18
N LYS A 106 29.79 12.46 -16.86
CA LYS A 106 31.13 12.68 -16.29
C LYS A 106 32.14 11.61 -16.72
N LEU A 107 31.67 10.39 -16.96
CA LEU A 107 32.49 9.28 -17.49
C LEU A 107 32.58 9.26 -19.02
N GLY A 108 32.03 10.26 -19.72
CA GLY A 108 32.09 10.39 -21.18
C GLY A 108 31.09 9.50 -21.95
N GLY A 109 30.12 8.91 -21.26
CA GLY A 109 29.04 8.14 -21.89
C GLY A 109 27.84 8.98 -22.31
N ASP A 110 26.89 8.35 -23.00
CA ASP A 110 25.62 8.98 -23.42
C ASP A 110 24.56 8.93 -22.29
N PRO A 111 24.13 10.08 -21.75
CA PRO A 111 23.13 10.13 -20.68
C PRO A 111 21.74 9.63 -21.10
N GLU A 112 21.40 9.65 -22.39
CA GLU A 112 20.09 9.19 -22.89
C GLU A 112 19.90 7.67 -22.77
N LYS A 113 20.99 6.92 -22.55
CA LYS A 113 20.94 5.49 -22.18
C LYS A 113 20.33 5.26 -20.80
N ILE A 114 20.40 6.26 -19.92
CA ILE A 114 19.71 6.22 -18.63
C ILE A 114 18.24 6.61 -18.88
N ASN A 115 17.43 5.58 -19.16
CA ASN A 115 16.01 5.72 -19.43
C ASN A 115 15.26 4.42 -19.11
N PRO A 116 14.02 4.48 -18.58
CA PRO A 116 13.18 3.29 -18.41
C PRO A 116 12.96 2.52 -19.74
N ILE A 117 13.27 1.23 -19.74
CA ILE A 117 13.05 0.30 -20.86
C ILE A 117 11.63 -0.30 -20.87
N CYS A 118 10.96 -0.28 -19.72
CA CYS A 118 9.58 -0.74 -19.55
C CYS A 118 8.68 0.44 -19.14
N PRO A 119 7.35 0.33 -19.30
CA PRO A 119 6.42 1.34 -18.81
C PRO A 119 6.59 1.57 -17.30
N ALA A 120 6.72 2.83 -16.91
CA ALA A 120 6.78 3.28 -15.53
C ALA A 120 5.63 4.26 -15.27
N ASP A 121 4.63 3.83 -14.50
CA ASP A 121 3.50 4.67 -14.12
C ASP A 121 3.72 5.22 -12.70
N LEU A 122 3.68 6.55 -12.49
CA LEU A 122 3.82 7.19 -11.18
C LEU A 122 2.52 7.88 -10.79
N VAL A 123 1.99 7.60 -9.59
CA VAL A 123 0.78 8.22 -9.06
C VAL A 123 1.11 9.16 -7.90
N ILE A 124 0.62 10.40 -7.90
CA ILE A 124 0.82 11.35 -6.80
C ILE A 124 -0.32 11.24 -5.80
N ASP A 125 -0.09 10.60 -4.66
CA ASP A 125 -1.12 10.24 -3.67
C ASP A 125 -0.67 10.30 -2.21
N HIS A 126 0.63 10.45 -1.92
CA HIS A 126 1.19 10.55 -0.56
C HIS A 126 1.38 11.99 -0.07
N SER A 127 1.05 12.98 -0.89
CA SER A 127 1.30 14.41 -0.62
C SER A 127 0.16 15.10 0.14
N ILE A 128 -1.10 14.78 -0.17
CA ILE A 128 -2.28 15.37 0.46
C ILE A 128 -2.44 14.94 1.93
N GLN A 129 -2.94 15.86 2.76
CA GLN A 129 -3.17 15.66 4.19
C GLN A 129 -4.59 16.08 4.59
N VAL A 130 -5.11 15.51 5.66
CA VAL A 130 -6.43 15.89 6.22
C VAL A 130 -6.28 17.14 7.10
N ASP A 131 -5.86 18.26 6.51
CA ASP A 131 -5.75 19.54 7.22
C ASP A 131 -7.13 20.04 7.66
N PHE A 132 -8.13 19.90 6.78
CA PHE A 132 -9.54 20.20 7.02
C PHE A 132 -10.40 18.95 6.79
N ASN A 133 -11.52 18.86 7.51
CA ASN A 133 -12.50 17.79 7.39
C ASN A 133 -13.91 18.27 7.77
N ARG A 134 -14.92 17.43 7.52
CA ARG A 134 -16.32 17.64 7.96
C ARG A 134 -16.99 18.89 7.37
N ARG A 135 -16.56 19.31 6.18
CA ARG A 135 -17.11 20.45 5.45
C ARG A 135 -17.01 20.20 3.95
N VAL A 136 -17.95 20.75 3.19
CA VAL A 136 -17.99 20.65 1.73
C VAL A 136 -16.74 21.25 1.06
N ASP A 137 -16.13 22.28 1.66
CA ASP A 137 -14.92 22.95 1.15
C ASP A 137 -13.60 22.29 1.61
N SER A 138 -13.65 21.16 2.34
CA SER A 138 -12.46 20.50 2.88
C SER A 138 -11.54 19.96 1.79
N LEU A 139 -12.10 19.33 0.75
CA LEU A 139 -11.35 18.77 -0.38
C LEU A 139 -10.49 19.84 -1.04
N GLN A 140 -11.10 20.96 -1.44
CA GLN A 140 -10.41 22.03 -2.13
C GLN A 140 -9.29 22.61 -1.26
N LYS A 141 -9.58 22.91 0.02
CA LYS A 141 -8.57 23.44 0.95
C LYS A 141 -7.38 22.51 1.16
N ASN A 142 -7.62 21.21 1.24
CA ASN A 142 -6.56 20.22 1.38
C ASN A 142 -5.72 20.10 0.09
N GLN A 143 -6.35 20.20 -1.09
CA GLN A 143 -5.65 20.21 -2.38
C GLN A 143 -4.84 21.50 -2.58
N ASP A 144 -5.36 22.66 -2.18
CA ASP A 144 -4.64 23.94 -2.23
C ASP A 144 -3.36 23.86 -1.38
N LEU A 145 -3.49 23.39 -0.13
CA LEU A 145 -2.35 23.19 0.77
C LEU A 145 -1.37 22.13 0.25
N GLU A 146 -1.86 21.08 -0.40
CA GLU A 146 -1.01 20.08 -1.04
C GLU A 146 -0.13 20.72 -2.11
N PHE A 147 -0.69 21.52 -3.01
CA PHE A 147 0.05 22.22 -4.05
C PHE A 147 1.02 23.25 -3.48
N GLU A 148 0.58 24.07 -2.54
CA GLU A 148 1.44 25.07 -1.87
C GLU A 148 2.69 24.42 -1.23
N ARG A 149 2.50 23.30 -0.53
CA ARG A 149 3.58 22.62 0.20
C ARG A 149 4.49 21.78 -0.67
N ASN A 150 4.05 21.36 -1.86
CA ASN A 150 4.73 20.35 -2.67
C ASN A 150 5.07 20.82 -4.10
N ARG A 151 4.85 22.10 -4.43
CA ARG A 151 5.09 22.67 -5.76
C ARG A 151 6.45 22.27 -6.37
N GLU A 152 7.54 22.42 -5.62
CA GLU A 152 8.89 22.07 -6.12
C GLU A 152 9.03 20.58 -6.45
N ARG A 153 8.41 19.70 -5.65
CA ARG A 153 8.40 18.24 -5.91
C ARG A 153 7.57 17.90 -7.15
N PHE A 154 6.45 18.59 -7.34
CA PHE A 154 5.56 18.38 -8.47
C PHE A 154 6.20 18.89 -9.78
N GLU A 155 6.85 20.05 -9.76
CA GLU A 155 7.65 20.57 -10.88
C GLU A 155 8.77 19.58 -11.24
N PHE A 156 9.46 19.03 -10.24
CA PHE A 156 10.50 18.02 -10.44
C PHE A 156 9.98 16.73 -11.07
N LEU A 157 8.87 16.19 -10.56
CA LEU A 157 8.26 14.99 -11.14
C LEU A 157 7.75 15.24 -12.55
N LYS A 158 7.12 16.40 -12.81
CA LYS A 158 6.66 16.79 -14.14
C LYS A 158 7.83 16.88 -15.12
N TRP A 159 8.95 17.48 -14.72
CA TRP A 159 10.20 17.41 -15.49
C TRP A 159 10.62 15.97 -15.77
N GLY A 160 10.63 15.10 -14.76
CA GLY A 160 10.98 13.69 -14.92
C GLY A 160 10.14 12.98 -16.00
N SER A 161 8.82 13.20 -16.01
CA SER A 161 7.95 12.61 -17.03
C SER A 161 8.21 13.08 -18.46
N GLN A 162 8.85 14.25 -18.63
CA GLN A 162 9.23 14.79 -19.94
C GLN A 162 10.65 14.37 -20.32
N ALA A 163 11.56 14.31 -19.34
CA ALA A 163 12.97 13.99 -19.53
C ALA A 163 13.23 12.49 -19.74
N PHE A 164 12.34 11.61 -19.27
CA PHE A 164 12.47 10.15 -19.40
C PHE A 164 11.30 9.56 -20.22
N ARG A 165 11.63 8.79 -21.27
CA ARG A 165 10.64 8.04 -22.05
C ARG A 165 10.03 6.92 -21.20
N ASN A 166 8.81 6.51 -21.56
CA ASN A 166 8.03 5.48 -20.86
C ASN A 166 7.62 5.84 -19.42
N MET A 167 7.83 7.08 -18.98
CA MET A 167 7.40 7.55 -17.67
C MET A 167 6.09 8.34 -17.79
N ARG A 168 5.02 7.81 -17.22
CA ARG A 168 3.71 8.47 -17.16
C ARG A 168 3.40 8.89 -15.73
N ILE A 169 2.86 10.10 -15.56
CA ILE A 169 2.43 10.60 -14.25
C ILE A 169 0.92 10.74 -14.22
N ILE A 170 0.31 10.19 -13.17
CA ILE A 170 -1.05 10.47 -12.76
C ILE A 170 -1.01 11.63 -11.74
N PRO A 171 -1.61 12.78 -12.05
CA PRO A 171 -1.44 14.02 -11.28
C PRO A 171 -2.10 13.95 -9.89
N PRO A 172 -1.84 14.94 -9.01
CA PRO A 172 -2.45 15.01 -7.69
C PRO A 172 -3.99 15.07 -7.76
N GLY A 173 -4.67 14.51 -6.77
CA GLY A 173 -6.14 14.52 -6.70
C GLY A 173 -6.84 13.52 -7.62
N SER A 174 -6.10 12.67 -8.31
CA SER A 174 -6.65 11.66 -9.23
C SER A 174 -6.99 10.32 -8.57
N GLY A 175 -6.42 10.02 -7.40
CA GLY A 175 -6.63 8.75 -6.70
C GLY A 175 -5.37 8.19 -6.04
N ILE A 176 -5.50 7.00 -5.47
CA ILE A 176 -4.42 6.25 -4.79
C ILE A 176 -3.84 5.22 -5.76
N ILE A 177 -2.52 5.07 -5.76
CA ILE A 177 -1.71 4.24 -6.66
C ILE A 177 -2.35 2.88 -6.97
N HIS A 178 -2.75 2.12 -5.94
CA HIS A 178 -3.24 0.75 -6.13
C HIS A 178 -4.67 0.68 -6.65
N GLN A 179 -5.52 1.65 -6.29
CA GLN A 179 -6.88 1.71 -6.82
C GLN A 179 -6.87 2.19 -8.28
N VAL A 180 -6.07 3.21 -8.59
CA VAL A 180 -5.83 3.64 -9.99
C VAL A 180 -5.18 2.52 -10.80
N ASN A 181 -4.31 1.71 -10.19
CA ASN A 181 -3.74 0.53 -10.84
C ASN A 181 -4.84 -0.47 -11.21
N LEU A 182 -5.67 -0.89 -10.25
CA LEU A 182 -6.74 -1.85 -10.47
C LEU A 182 -7.76 -1.36 -11.51
N GLU A 183 -8.20 -0.11 -11.38
CA GLU A 183 -9.29 0.46 -12.15
C GLU A 183 -8.86 0.99 -13.53
N TYR A 184 -7.57 1.30 -13.75
CA TYR A 184 -7.11 1.95 -14.99
C TYR A 184 -5.77 1.43 -15.54
N LEU A 185 -4.71 1.36 -14.73
CA LEU A 185 -3.37 1.04 -15.23
C LEU A 185 -3.12 -0.45 -15.45
N ALA A 186 -3.94 -1.36 -14.91
CA ALA A 186 -3.78 -2.79 -15.11
C ALA A 186 -4.06 -3.16 -16.56
N ARG A 187 -3.11 -3.86 -17.18
CA ARG A 187 -3.24 -4.38 -18.56
C ARG A 187 -3.85 -5.78 -18.56
N VAL A 188 -3.59 -6.57 -17.51
CA VAL A 188 -3.87 -8.02 -17.40
C VAL A 188 -3.10 -8.87 -18.42
N VAL A 189 -3.18 -8.51 -19.70
CA VAL A 189 -2.35 -9.06 -20.79
C VAL A 189 -1.85 -7.89 -21.62
N PHE A 190 -0.53 -7.83 -21.81
CA PHE A 190 0.09 -6.90 -22.73
C PHE A 190 -0.14 -7.34 -24.18
N ASP A 191 -0.32 -6.37 -25.06
CA ASP A 191 -0.18 -6.51 -26.49
C ASP A 191 0.87 -5.50 -26.94
N GLN A 192 2.12 -5.95 -27.10
CA GLN A 192 3.26 -5.07 -27.36
C GLN A 192 4.23 -5.73 -28.34
N ASP A 193 4.70 -4.94 -29.32
CA ASP A 193 5.69 -5.35 -30.32
C ASP A 193 5.35 -6.67 -31.04
N GLY A 194 4.05 -6.94 -31.22
CA GLY A 194 3.53 -8.14 -31.88
C GLY A 194 3.39 -9.36 -30.96
N TYR A 195 3.56 -9.23 -29.64
CA TYR A 195 3.46 -10.32 -28.68
C TYR A 195 2.41 -10.07 -27.59
N TYR A 196 1.68 -11.13 -27.24
CA TYR A 196 0.86 -11.22 -26.05
C TYR A 196 1.62 -11.90 -24.91
N TYR A 197 1.56 -11.31 -23.73
CA TYR A 197 2.16 -11.84 -22.50
C TYR A 197 1.46 -11.31 -21.25
N PRO A 198 1.57 -11.97 -20.09
CA PRO A 198 0.85 -11.56 -18.88
C PRO A 198 1.36 -10.20 -18.38
N ASP A 199 0.44 -9.35 -17.90
CA ASP A 199 0.81 -8.21 -17.08
C ASP A 199 1.46 -8.72 -15.80
N SER A 200 2.54 -8.06 -15.40
CA SER A 200 3.24 -8.30 -14.16
C SER A 200 4.05 -7.07 -13.81
N LEU A 201 4.23 -6.79 -12.51
CA LEU A 201 4.93 -5.58 -12.10
C LEU A 201 5.68 -5.71 -10.79
N VAL A 202 6.59 -4.77 -10.58
CA VAL A 202 6.98 -4.38 -9.24
C VAL A 202 6.66 -2.93 -8.99
N GLY A 203 6.40 -2.59 -7.73
CA GLY A 203 6.06 -1.23 -7.34
C GLY A 203 6.88 -0.74 -6.17
N THR A 204 7.16 0.56 -6.13
CA THR A 204 7.86 1.18 -4.99
C THR A 204 6.93 1.46 -3.80
N ASP A 205 5.93 0.60 -3.61
CA ASP A 205 5.03 0.56 -2.47
C ASP A 205 4.76 -0.90 -2.07
N SER A 206 4.76 -1.19 -0.76
CA SER A 206 4.61 -2.56 -0.27
C SER A 206 3.29 -3.23 -0.69
N HIS A 207 2.21 -2.46 -0.79
CA HIS A 207 0.87 -3.01 -1.09
C HIS A 207 0.59 -3.11 -2.59
N THR A 208 1.63 -3.04 -3.43
CA THR A 208 1.53 -3.33 -4.87
C THR A 208 0.90 -4.71 -5.13
N THR A 209 1.04 -5.63 -4.18
CA THR A 209 0.37 -6.94 -4.12
C THR A 209 -1.15 -6.86 -4.22
N MET A 210 -1.78 -5.71 -3.99
CA MET A 210 -3.21 -5.51 -4.20
C MET A 210 -3.66 -5.91 -5.62
N ILE A 211 -2.78 -5.74 -6.61
CA ILE A 211 -3.06 -6.07 -8.01
C ILE A 211 -3.14 -7.57 -8.28
N ASP A 212 -2.57 -8.38 -7.38
CA ASP A 212 -2.61 -9.85 -7.44
C ASP A 212 -4.06 -10.38 -7.35
N GLY A 213 -4.98 -9.59 -6.78
CA GLY A 213 -6.41 -9.88 -6.75
C GLY A 213 -7.09 -9.88 -8.13
N LEU A 214 -6.46 -9.27 -9.13
CA LEU A 214 -6.87 -9.27 -10.54
C LEU A 214 -6.06 -10.28 -11.39
N GLY A 215 -5.24 -11.13 -10.75
CA GLY A 215 -4.40 -12.11 -11.43
C GLY A 215 -3.20 -11.53 -12.16
N VAL A 216 -2.79 -10.31 -11.80
CA VAL A 216 -1.55 -9.69 -12.26
C VAL A 216 -0.50 -9.91 -11.18
N LEU A 217 0.57 -10.65 -11.48
CA LEU A 217 1.60 -10.94 -10.47
C LEU A 217 2.44 -9.67 -10.20
N GLY A 218 2.35 -9.13 -9.00
CA GLY A 218 3.22 -8.02 -8.62
C GLY A 218 3.37 -7.77 -7.13
N TRP A 219 4.50 -7.16 -6.75
CA TRP A 219 4.82 -6.93 -5.35
C TRP A 219 5.63 -5.66 -5.13
N GLY A 220 5.73 -5.27 -3.86
CA GLY A 220 6.50 -4.11 -3.46
C GLY A 220 8.00 -4.37 -3.45
N VAL A 221 8.79 -3.42 -3.95
CA VAL A 221 10.26 -3.42 -3.95
C VAL A 221 10.80 -2.08 -3.48
N GLY A 222 12.12 -2.00 -3.21
CA GLY A 222 12.79 -0.73 -2.94
C GLY A 222 12.95 0.12 -4.21
N GLY A 223 13.19 1.43 -4.06
CA GLY A 223 13.42 2.35 -5.19
C GLY A 223 14.53 1.86 -6.14
N ILE A 224 15.70 1.54 -5.58
CA ILE A 224 16.87 1.04 -6.32
C ILE A 224 16.56 -0.24 -7.12
N GLU A 225 15.76 -1.15 -6.57
CA GLU A 225 15.38 -2.38 -7.28
C GLU A 225 14.42 -2.08 -8.43
N ALA A 226 13.46 -1.18 -8.22
CA ALA A 226 12.59 -0.69 -9.30
C ALA A 226 13.38 0.06 -10.39
N GLU A 227 14.39 0.86 -10.03
CA GLU A 227 15.30 1.54 -10.95
C GLU A 227 16.12 0.55 -11.78
N ALA A 228 16.67 -0.49 -11.15
CA ALA A 228 17.39 -1.54 -11.85
C ALA A 228 16.49 -2.25 -12.88
N VAL A 229 15.24 -2.56 -12.50
CA VAL A 229 14.23 -3.12 -13.41
C VAL A 229 13.91 -2.17 -14.56
N MET A 230 13.73 -0.88 -14.25
CA MET A 230 13.51 0.14 -15.27
C MET A 230 14.70 0.23 -16.24
N LEU A 231 15.93 -0.07 -15.81
CA LEU A 231 17.12 -0.13 -16.68
C LEU A 231 17.36 -1.49 -17.34
N GLY A 232 16.47 -2.46 -17.11
CA GLY A 232 16.47 -3.77 -17.77
C GLY A 232 17.12 -4.91 -17.00
N GLN A 233 17.57 -4.65 -15.78
CA GLN A 233 18.08 -5.69 -14.90
C GLN A 233 16.91 -6.57 -14.40
N PRO A 234 16.98 -7.91 -14.56
CA PRO A 234 16.02 -8.80 -13.94
C PRO A 234 16.08 -8.71 -12.41
N ILE A 235 14.95 -8.90 -11.75
CA ILE A 235 14.91 -9.19 -10.32
C ILE A 235 15.58 -10.54 -10.11
N SER A 236 16.60 -10.58 -9.25
CA SER A 236 17.12 -11.86 -8.74
C SER A 236 16.31 -12.27 -7.52
N MET A 237 15.74 -13.47 -7.55
CA MET A 237 15.02 -14.01 -6.40
C MET A 237 15.20 -15.50 -6.27
N VAL A 238 15.22 -15.97 -5.02
CA VAL A 238 15.08 -17.40 -4.75
C VAL A 238 13.71 -17.85 -5.27
N LEU A 239 13.68 -18.95 -6.01
CA LEU A 239 12.45 -19.55 -6.51
C LEU A 239 11.53 -19.87 -5.32
N PRO A 240 10.37 -19.22 -5.18
CA PRO A 240 9.63 -19.23 -3.93
C PRO A 240 8.80 -20.51 -3.82
N GLN A 241 8.69 -21.04 -2.59
CA GLN A 241 7.59 -21.95 -2.26
C GLN A 241 6.26 -21.23 -2.40
N VAL A 242 5.21 -21.99 -2.75
CA VAL A 242 3.85 -21.48 -2.93
C VAL A 242 2.92 -22.20 -1.98
N ILE A 243 2.30 -21.44 -1.07
CA ILE A 243 1.29 -21.92 -0.12
C ILE A 243 -0.09 -21.78 -0.77
N GLY A 244 -0.77 -22.90 -0.99
CA GLY A 244 -2.14 -22.92 -1.50
C GLY A 244 -3.11 -22.54 -0.39
N TYR A 245 -3.85 -21.44 -0.54
CA TYR A 245 -4.86 -21.00 0.43
C TYR A 245 -6.25 -21.32 -0.07
N ARG A 246 -6.84 -22.41 0.46
CA ARG A 246 -8.12 -22.93 0.02
C ARG A 246 -9.29 -22.23 0.73
N LEU A 247 -10.15 -21.58 -0.06
CA LEU A 247 -11.38 -20.97 0.45
C LEU A 247 -12.58 -21.88 0.20
N MET A 248 -13.38 -22.08 1.25
CA MET A 248 -14.60 -22.89 1.22
C MET A 248 -15.76 -22.20 1.95
N GLY A 249 -16.96 -22.72 1.76
CA GLY A 249 -18.17 -22.22 2.43
C GLY A 249 -18.65 -20.88 1.89
N ASN A 250 -19.56 -20.24 2.64
CA ASN A 250 -20.07 -18.90 2.35
C ASN A 250 -19.94 -18.06 3.64
N PRO A 251 -19.56 -16.78 3.56
CA PRO A 251 -19.51 -15.90 4.72
C PRO A 251 -20.93 -15.56 5.20
N HIS A 252 -21.08 -15.32 6.50
CA HIS A 252 -22.34 -14.82 7.06
C HIS A 252 -22.73 -13.47 6.41
N PRO A 253 -24.02 -13.13 6.19
CA PRO A 253 -24.41 -11.90 5.50
C PRO A 253 -23.91 -10.58 6.11
N LEU A 254 -23.58 -10.57 7.40
CA LEU A 254 -23.03 -9.41 8.11
C LEU A 254 -21.50 -9.25 7.96
N VAL A 255 -20.82 -10.28 7.44
CA VAL A 255 -19.37 -10.30 7.25
C VAL A 255 -19.00 -9.50 6.00
N THR A 256 -17.98 -8.67 6.15
CA THR A 256 -17.41 -7.84 5.09
C THR A 256 -16.11 -8.43 4.54
N SER A 257 -15.65 -7.91 3.41
CA SER A 257 -14.32 -8.24 2.88
C SER A 257 -13.19 -7.91 3.85
N THR A 258 -13.34 -6.84 4.65
CA THR A 258 -12.40 -6.47 5.70
C THR A 258 -12.26 -7.57 6.76
N ASP A 259 -13.38 -8.17 7.18
CA ASP A 259 -13.37 -9.23 8.20
C ASP A 259 -12.65 -10.51 7.70
N ILE A 260 -12.85 -10.82 6.41
CA ILE A 260 -12.18 -11.93 5.74
C ILE A 260 -10.66 -11.68 5.73
N VAL A 261 -10.20 -10.50 5.26
CA VAL A 261 -8.76 -10.23 5.18
C VAL A 261 -8.10 -10.15 6.56
N LEU A 262 -8.76 -9.60 7.59
CA LEU A 262 -8.18 -9.57 8.94
C LEU A 262 -8.06 -10.98 9.53
N THR A 263 -9.00 -11.87 9.21
CA THR A 263 -8.94 -13.29 9.57
C THR A 263 -7.78 -14.00 8.86
N ILE A 264 -7.65 -13.81 7.54
CA ILE A 264 -6.55 -14.35 6.74
C ILE A 264 -5.19 -13.82 7.22
N THR A 265 -5.10 -12.53 7.52
CA THR A 265 -3.87 -11.88 7.99
C THR A 265 -3.38 -12.51 9.30
N LYS A 266 -4.28 -12.70 10.27
CA LYS A 266 -3.94 -13.42 11.51
C LYS A 266 -3.48 -14.84 11.22
N HIS A 267 -4.23 -15.57 10.39
CA HIS A 267 -3.95 -16.97 10.09
C HIS A 267 -2.60 -17.15 9.39
N LEU A 268 -2.34 -16.42 8.31
CA LEU A 268 -1.10 -16.51 7.54
C LEU A 268 0.13 -16.04 8.33
N ARG A 269 -0.03 -15.13 9.30
CA ARG A 269 1.05 -14.80 10.25
C ARG A 269 1.40 -15.97 11.17
N GLN A 270 0.42 -16.78 11.58
CA GLN A 270 0.65 -17.97 12.39
C GLN A 270 1.31 -19.09 11.56
N VAL A 271 0.90 -19.25 10.30
CA VAL A 271 1.50 -20.20 9.35
C VAL A 271 2.96 -19.84 9.03
N GLY A 272 3.28 -18.55 8.92
CA GLY A 272 4.66 -18.10 8.68
C GLY A 272 5.06 -18.15 7.21
N VAL A 273 4.45 -17.28 6.40
CA VAL A 273 4.63 -17.26 4.93
C VAL A 273 5.72 -16.30 4.43
N VAL A 274 6.67 -15.91 5.29
CA VAL A 274 7.72 -14.96 4.92
C VAL A 274 8.62 -15.51 3.82
N GLY A 275 8.78 -14.76 2.72
CA GLY A 275 9.60 -15.16 1.58
C GLY A 275 8.92 -16.14 0.61
N LYS A 276 7.66 -16.54 0.90
CA LYS A 276 6.87 -17.44 0.06
C LYS A 276 5.84 -16.65 -0.78
N PHE A 277 5.25 -17.31 -1.78
CA PHE A 277 4.00 -16.88 -2.40
C PHE A 277 2.82 -17.53 -1.68
N VAL A 278 1.69 -16.84 -1.66
CA VAL A 278 0.39 -17.41 -1.31
C VAL A 278 -0.46 -17.38 -2.57
N GLU A 279 -1.07 -18.49 -2.94
CA GLU A 279 -1.96 -18.57 -4.11
C GLU A 279 -3.32 -19.11 -3.66
N PHE A 280 -4.38 -18.37 -3.96
CA PHE A 280 -5.73 -18.70 -3.51
C PHE A 280 -6.43 -19.64 -4.48
N PHE A 281 -7.16 -20.62 -3.94
CA PHE A 281 -7.94 -21.57 -4.74
C PHE A 281 -9.17 -22.09 -3.98
N GLY A 282 -9.94 -22.97 -4.63
CA GLY A 282 -11.13 -23.60 -4.06
C GLY A 282 -12.43 -22.83 -4.34
N PRO A 283 -13.59 -23.48 -4.07
CA PRO A 283 -14.90 -23.01 -4.52
C PRO A 283 -15.34 -21.67 -3.89
N GLY A 284 -14.80 -21.31 -2.72
CA GLY A 284 -15.10 -20.04 -2.07
C GLY A 284 -14.57 -18.82 -2.84
N VAL A 285 -13.54 -18.98 -3.69
CA VAL A 285 -12.94 -17.87 -4.44
C VAL A 285 -13.91 -17.31 -5.50
N ALA A 286 -14.74 -18.16 -6.10
CA ALA A 286 -15.71 -17.77 -7.12
C ALA A 286 -16.80 -16.82 -6.58
N GLN A 287 -17.00 -16.78 -5.27
CA GLN A 287 -17.97 -15.89 -4.61
C GLN A 287 -17.40 -14.52 -4.26
N LEU A 288 -16.07 -14.36 -4.33
CA LEU A 288 -15.37 -13.12 -4.03
C LEU A 288 -15.29 -12.27 -5.29
N SER A 289 -15.75 -11.01 -5.20
CA SER A 289 -15.53 -10.02 -6.24
C SER A 289 -14.04 -9.71 -6.40
N ILE A 290 -13.64 -9.08 -7.52
CA ILE A 290 -12.25 -8.61 -7.66
C ILE A 290 -11.88 -7.64 -6.55
N ALA A 291 -12.80 -6.80 -6.11
CA ALA A 291 -12.54 -5.91 -5.00
C ALA A 291 -12.27 -6.66 -3.68
N ASP A 292 -12.98 -7.76 -3.41
CA ASP A 292 -12.72 -8.60 -2.23
C ASP A 292 -11.35 -9.28 -2.32
N ARG A 293 -11.00 -9.82 -3.49
CA ARG A 293 -9.68 -10.43 -3.75
C ARG A 293 -8.56 -9.41 -3.60
N ALA A 294 -8.74 -8.20 -4.15
CA ALA A 294 -7.80 -7.09 -4.03
C ALA A 294 -7.63 -6.65 -2.57
N THR A 295 -8.71 -6.60 -1.77
CA THR A 295 -8.63 -6.35 -0.32
C THR A 295 -7.76 -7.40 0.39
N ILE A 296 -7.92 -8.69 0.06
CA ILE A 296 -7.13 -9.78 0.63
C ILE A 296 -5.66 -9.70 0.22
N ALA A 297 -5.40 -9.47 -1.07
CA ALA A 297 -4.06 -9.40 -1.63
C ALA A 297 -3.30 -8.13 -1.20
N ASN A 298 -4.00 -7.03 -0.94
CA ASN A 298 -3.43 -5.78 -0.44
C ASN A 298 -2.66 -5.99 0.87
N MET A 299 -3.21 -6.78 1.81
CA MET A 299 -2.60 -7.00 3.12
C MET A 299 -1.44 -8.02 3.13
N CYS A 300 -0.94 -8.40 1.96
CA CYS A 300 0.19 -9.32 1.81
C CYS A 300 1.43 -8.94 2.64
N PRO A 301 1.89 -7.68 2.67
CA PRO A 301 2.99 -7.27 3.53
C PRO A 301 2.71 -7.48 5.02
N GLU A 302 1.45 -7.32 5.43
CA GLU A 302 1.01 -7.44 6.82
C GLU A 302 1.05 -8.88 7.31
N TYR A 303 0.89 -9.90 6.46
CA TYR A 303 1.16 -11.31 6.80
C TYR A 303 2.52 -11.86 6.32
N GLY A 304 3.24 -11.10 5.50
CA GLY A 304 4.67 -11.26 5.24
C GLY A 304 5.02 -12.06 3.98
N ALA A 305 4.04 -12.50 3.20
CA ALA A 305 4.29 -13.13 1.91
C ALA A 305 4.89 -12.12 0.91
N THR A 306 5.45 -12.62 -0.19
CA THR A 306 5.89 -11.74 -1.29
C THR A 306 4.72 -11.35 -2.18
N ALA A 307 3.86 -12.32 -2.53
CA ALA A 307 2.70 -12.15 -3.40
C ALA A 307 1.52 -12.97 -2.86
N ALA A 308 0.31 -12.53 -3.19
CA ALA A 308 -0.96 -13.08 -2.72
C ALA A 308 -1.93 -13.25 -3.89
N PHE A 309 -1.69 -14.29 -4.69
CA PHE A 309 -2.14 -14.43 -6.05
C PHE A 309 -3.53 -15.04 -6.20
N PHE A 310 -4.39 -14.37 -6.97
CA PHE A 310 -5.67 -14.89 -7.44
C PHE A 310 -5.63 -15.03 -8.97
N PRO A 311 -5.48 -16.25 -9.52
CA PRO A 311 -5.45 -16.45 -10.96
C PRO A 311 -6.66 -15.86 -11.69
N VAL A 312 -6.45 -15.38 -12.93
CA VAL A 312 -7.50 -14.74 -13.73
C VAL A 312 -8.59 -15.75 -14.08
N ASP A 313 -9.84 -15.41 -13.78
CA ASP A 313 -11.05 -16.20 -14.02
C ASP A 313 -12.16 -15.37 -14.66
N GLU A 314 -13.37 -15.94 -14.77
CA GLU A 314 -14.52 -15.24 -15.34
C GLU A 314 -14.94 -13.99 -14.53
N VAL A 315 -14.76 -13.98 -13.20
CA VAL A 315 -15.04 -12.80 -12.37
C VAL A 315 -14.07 -11.67 -12.71
N SER A 316 -12.81 -11.99 -12.98
CA SER A 316 -11.81 -11.05 -13.44
C SER A 316 -12.18 -10.43 -14.79
N ILE A 317 -12.63 -11.24 -15.76
CA ILE A 317 -13.11 -10.75 -17.06
C ILE A 317 -14.32 -9.82 -16.91
N LYS A 318 -15.29 -10.19 -16.06
CA LYS A 318 -16.47 -9.34 -15.79
C LYS A 318 -16.06 -7.99 -15.19
N TYR A 319 -15.07 -7.95 -14.32
CA TYR A 319 -14.55 -6.70 -13.77
C TYR A 319 -13.88 -5.81 -14.83
N LEU A 320 -13.13 -6.39 -15.78
CA LEU A 320 -12.56 -5.61 -16.89
C LEU A 320 -13.65 -4.96 -17.73
N VAL A 321 -14.74 -5.67 -18.01
CA VAL A 321 -15.91 -5.09 -18.71
C VAL A 321 -16.57 -4.01 -17.84
N GLN A 322 -16.78 -4.27 -16.55
CA GLN A 322 -17.38 -3.32 -15.59
C GLN A 322 -16.58 -2.03 -15.47
N THR A 323 -15.25 -2.10 -15.53
CA THR A 323 -14.34 -0.94 -15.48
C THR A 323 -14.18 -0.25 -16.84
N GLY A 324 -14.97 -0.64 -17.84
CA GLY A 324 -15.01 0.01 -19.15
C GLY A 324 -13.78 -0.26 -20.01
N ARG A 325 -13.05 -1.36 -19.79
CA ARG A 325 -11.98 -1.80 -20.70
C ARG A 325 -12.56 -2.07 -22.09
N ASP A 326 -11.74 -1.81 -23.10
CA ASP A 326 -12.09 -1.99 -24.50
C ASP A 326 -12.48 -3.46 -24.79
N GLU A 327 -13.56 -3.66 -25.54
CA GLU A 327 -14.11 -5.00 -25.79
C GLU A 327 -13.15 -5.90 -26.57
N GLU A 328 -12.44 -5.36 -27.57
CA GLU A 328 -11.44 -6.12 -28.33
C GLU A 328 -10.28 -6.54 -27.42
N LYS A 329 -9.89 -5.68 -26.47
CA LYS A 329 -8.90 -6.04 -25.46
C LYS A 329 -9.35 -7.20 -24.57
N VAL A 330 -10.57 -7.12 -24.06
CA VAL A 330 -11.11 -8.17 -23.19
C VAL A 330 -11.19 -9.52 -23.94
N LYS A 331 -11.55 -9.50 -25.23
CA LYS A 331 -11.58 -10.72 -26.07
C LYS A 331 -10.21 -11.37 -26.18
N TYR A 332 -9.16 -10.63 -26.56
CA TYR A 332 -7.83 -11.25 -26.66
C TYR A 332 -7.26 -11.64 -25.29
N ILE A 333 -7.57 -10.90 -24.22
CA ILE A 333 -7.13 -11.24 -22.85
C ILE A 333 -7.59 -12.64 -22.49
N LYS A 334 -8.90 -12.90 -22.60
CA LYS A 334 -9.48 -14.21 -22.28
C LYS A 334 -8.92 -15.29 -23.20
N ARG A 335 -8.88 -15.03 -24.51
CA ARG A 335 -8.39 -15.99 -25.52
C ARG A 335 -6.92 -16.36 -25.30
N TYR A 336 -6.07 -15.38 -25.03
CA TYR A 336 -4.64 -15.59 -24.74
C TYR A 336 -4.47 -16.46 -23.49
N LEU A 337 -5.11 -16.09 -22.38
CA LEU A 337 -4.98 -16.82 -21.11
C LEU A 337 -5.48 -18.26 -21.24
N GLN A 338 -6.55 -18.50 -22.01
CA GLN A 338 -7.01 -19.85 -22.32
C GLN A 338 -5.99 -20.62 -23.18
N ALA A 339 -5.49 -20.01 -24.26
CA ALA A 339 -4.56 -20.64 -25.18
C ALA A 339 -3.21 -21.01 -24.55
N VAL A 340 -2.70 -20.17 -23.64
CA VAL A 340 -1.45 -20.41 -22.91
C VAL A 340 -1.65 -21.26 -21.65
N GLY A 341 -2.88 -21.51 -21.20
CA GLY A 341 -3.17 -22.29 -19.99
C GLY A 341 -2.98 -21.52 -18.69
N MET A 342 -3.33 -20.23 -18.66
CA MET A 342 -3.31 -19.35 -17.49
C MET A 342 -4.69 -18.75 -17.14
N PHE A 343 -5.78 -19.30 -17.69
CA PHE A 343 -7.15 -18.95 -17.32
C PHE A 343 -7.71 -19.99 -16.34
N ARG A 344 -8.21 -19.55 -15.18
CA ARG A 344 -8.60 -20.41 -14.06
C ARG A 344 -10.11 -20.61 -13.98
N ASP A 345 -10.52 -21.84 -13.70
CA ASP A 345 -11.85 -22.18 -13.18
C ASP A 345 -11.77 -22.69 -11.73
N PHE A 346 -12.01 -21.82 -10.74
CA PHE A 346 -11.93 -22.17 -9.32
C PHE A 346 -12.95 -23.24 -8.86
N SER A 347 -13.93 -23.59 -9.68
CA SER A 347 -14.87 -24.69 -9.41
C SER A 347 -14.35 -26.06 -9.88
N ASP A 348 -13.39 -26.06 -10.80
CA ASP A 348 -12.73 -27.26 -11.31
C ASP A 348 -11.48 -27.56 -10.47
N SER A 349 -11.60 -28.57 -9.61
CA SER A 349 -10.50 -29.05 -8.77
C SER A 349 -9.45 -29.85 -9.55
N SER A 350 -9.75 -30.33 -10.77
CA SER A 350 -8.76 -31.03 -11.59
C SER A 350 -7.67 -30.09 -12.11
N GLN A 351 -7.96 -28.79 -12.15
CA GLN A 351 -7.02 -27.71 -12.47
C GLN A 351 -6.26 -27.17 -11.25
N ASP A 352 -6.51 -27.68 -10.03
CA ASP A 352 -5.78 -27.22 -8.85
C ASP A 352 -4.28 -27.58 -8.97
N PRO A 353 -3.38 -26.60 -8.79
CA PRO A 353 -1.93 -26.83 -8.82
C PRO A 353 -1.42 -27.73 -7.68
N ASP A 354 -0.22 -28.25 -7.85
CA ASP A 354 0.54 -28.86 -6.75
C ASP A 354 1.21 -27.75 -5.93
N PHE A 355 0.63 -27.41 -4.78
CA PHE A 355 1.22 -26.44 -3.85
C PHE A 355 2.25 -27.10 -2.92
N ALA A 356 3.16 -26.29 -2.35
CA ALA A 356 4.13 -26.77 -1.37
C ALA A 356 3.43 -27.24 -0.08
N GLU A 357 2.39 -26.52 0.31
CA GLU A 357 1.53 -26.78 1.46
C GLU A 357 0.16 -26.16 1.19
N VAL A 358 -0.90 -26.76 1.74
CA VAL A 358 -2.27 -26.25 1.64
C VAL A 358 -2.77 -25.85 3.02
N VAL A 359 -3.31 -24.63 3.11
CA VAL A 359 -3.97 -24.09 4.29
C VAL A 359 -5.42 -23.77 3.92
N GLU A 360 -6.37 -24.03 4.81
CA GLU A 360 -7.79 -23.87 4.52
C GLU A 360 -8.47 -22.80 5.39
N LEU A 361 -9.48 -22.14 4.83
CA LEU A 361 -10.40 -21.27 5.58
C LEU A 361 -11.84 -21.53 5.10
N ASP A 362 -12.69 -21.94 6.04
CA ASP A 362 -14.14 -21.95 5.84
C ASP A 362 -14.70 -20.56 6.16
N LEU A 363 -15.24 -19.88 5.14
CA LEU A 363 -15.76 -18.52 5.22
C LEU A 363 -16.90 -18.38 6.24
N LYS A 364 -17.59 -19.47 6.60
CA LYS A 364 -18.64 -19.44 7.64
C LYS A 364 -18.10 -19.15 9.04
N THR A 365 -16.80 -19.40 9.27
CA THR A 365 -16.12 -19.17 10.56
C THR A 365 -15.70 -17.72 10.75
N VAL A 366 -15.78 -16.90 9.70
CA VAL A 366 -15.46 -15.48 9.76
C VAL A 366 -16.57 -14.77 10.52
N VAL A 367 -16.15 -13.93 11.47
CA VAL A 367 -17.02 -13.08 12.27
C VAL A 367 -16.62 -11.62 12.06
N PRO A 368 -17.56 -10.66 12.18
CA PRO A 368 -17.22 -9.24 12.19
C PRO A 368 -16.11 -8.96 13.21
N CYS A 369 -15.05 -8.29 12.77
CA CYS A 369 -13.85 -8.08 13.58
C CYS A 369 -13.16 -6.75 13.27
N CYS A 370 -12.34 -6.34 14.22
CA CYS A 370 -11.34 -5.28 14.06
C CYS A 370 -9.95 -5.88 14.28
N SER A 371 -8.90 -5.15 13.95
CA SER A 371 -7.53 -5.51 14.35
C SER A 371 -6.85 -4.37 15.10
N GLY A 372 -6.30 -4.66 16.27
CA GLY A 372 -5.65 -3.66 17.11
C GLY A 372 -5.37 -4.10 18.55
N PRO A 373 -4.85 -3.17 19.38
CA PRO A 373 -4.74 -1.72 19.12
C PRO A 373 -3.44 -1.25 18.44
N LYS A 374 -2.46 -2.14 18.20
CA LYS A 374 -1.12 -1.75 17.76
C LYS A 374 -0.53 -2.56 16.60
N ARG A 375 -1.17 -3.66 16.16
CA ARG A 375 -0.71 -4.46 15.02
C ARG A 375 -1.87 -4.96 14.13
N PRO A 376 -1.65 -5.18 12.83
CA PRO A 376 -2.70 -5.63 11.90
C PRO A 376 -3.17 -7.07 12.14
N GLN A 377 -2.30 -7.94 12.66
CA GLN A 377 -2.62 -9.34 12.95
C GLN A 377 -3.33 -9.55 14.30
N ASP A 378 -3.46 -8.50 15.12
CA ASP A 378 -4.13 -8.56 16.42
C ASP A 378 -5.66 -8.48 16.25
N LYS A 379 -6.24 -9.49 15.59
CA LYS A 379 -7.69 -9.60 15.35
C LYS A 379 -8.45 -9.71 16.68
N VAL A 380 -9.50 -8.90 16.81
CA VAL A 380 -10.47 -8.88 17.91
C VAL A 380 -11.87 -8.95 17.30
N ALA A 381 -12.70 -9.90 17.72
CA ALA A 381 -14.10 -9.95 17.27
C ALA A 381 -14.83 -8.69 17.74
N VAL A 382 -15.76 -8.16 16.95
CA VAL A 382 -16.53 -6.95 17.33
C VAL A 382 -17.25 -7.15 18.66
N SER A 383 -17.76 -8.36 18.92
CA SER A 383 -18.38 -8.76 20.20
C SER A 383 -17.43 -8.69 21.41
N ASP A 384 -16.11 -8.82 21.19
CA ASP A 384 -15.10 -8.83 22.24
C ASP A 384 -14.35 -7.49 22.37
N MET A 385 -14.63 -6.50 21.51
CA MET A 385 -13.87 -5.25 21.44
C MET A 385 -13.82 -4.49 22.77
N ARG A 386 -14.95 -4.38 23.47
CA ARG A 386 -15.02 -3.74 24.79
C ARG A 386 -14.13 -4.46 25.80
N LYS A 387 -14.31 -5.78 25.93
CA LYS A 387 -13.59 -6.63 26.90
C LYS A 387 -12.09 -6.65 26.63
N ASP A 388 -11.70 -6.78 25.37
CA ASP A 388 -10.29 -6.80 24.96
C ASP A 388 -9.61 -5.45 25.25
N PHE A 389 -10.28 -4.33 24.97
CA PHE A 389 -9.72 -3.01 25.26
C PHE A 389 -9.59 -2.75 26.76
N GLU A 390 -10.62 -3.07 27.56
CA GLU A 390 -10.56 -2.96 29.02
C GLU A 390 -9.42 -3.82 29.59
N SER A 391 -9.23 -5.03 29.07
CA SER A 391 -8.08 -5.87 29.41
C SER A 391 -6.74 -5.23 29.02
N CYS A 392 -6.68 -4.57 27.86
CA CYS A 392 -5.48 -3.86 27.41
C CYS A 392 -5.13 -2.65 28.27
N LEU A 393 -6.08 -2.01 28.98
CA LEU A 393 -5.77 -0.85 29.83
C LEU A 393 -4.78 -1.21 30.94
N GLY A 394 -5.07 -2.26 31.72
CA GLY A 394 -4.24 -2.70 32.84
C GLY A 394 -3.03 -3.56 32.46
N ALA A 395 -3.03 -4.17 31.27
CA ALA A 395 -1.94 -5.04 30.85
C ALA A 395 -0.61 -4.27 30.69
N LYS A 396 0.50 -4.96 31.00
CA LYS A 396 1.88 -4.41 30.89
C LYS A 396 2.11 -3.82 29.50
N GLN A 397 2.85 -2.71 29.43
CA GLN A 397 3.09 -2.00 28.18
C GLN A 397 3.65 -2.95 27.11
N GLY A 398 2.91 -3.07 26.01
CA GLY A 398 3.21 -4.00 24.91
C GLY A 398 2.21 -3.81 23.78
N PHE A 399 2.10 -4.80 22.87
CA PHE A 399 1.14 -4.72 21.76
C PHE A 399 -0.33 -4.74 22.23
N LYS A 400 -0.61 -5.48 23.31
CA LYS A 400 -1.94 -5.63 23.94
C LYS A 400 -1.97 -5.07 25.37
N GLY A 401 -1.26 -3.97 25.60
CA GLY A 401 -1.17 -3.37 26.92
C GLY A 401 -0.77 -1.90 26.91
N PHE A 402 -1.44 -1.10 27.74
CA PHE A 402 -1.22 0.34 27.91
C PHE A 402 -0.61 0.70 29.26
N GLN A 403 -0.65 -0.21 30.24
CA GLN A 403 -0.11 -0.03 31.59
C GLN A 403 -0.71 1.19 32.31
N VAL A 404 -2.03 1.34 32.23
CA VAL A 404 -2.80 2.31 33.02
C VAL A 404 -3.16 1.64 34.35
N ALA A 405 -2.93 2.33 35.48
CA ALA A 405 -3.24 1.77 36.79
C ALA A 405 -4.77 1.53 36.91
N PRO A 406 -5.21 0.47 37.61
CA PRO A 406 -6.64 0.10 37.69
C PRO A 406 -7.56 1.25 38.11
N ASP A 407 -7.12 2.09 39.06
CA ASP A 407 -7.90 3.21 39.57
C ASP A 407 -8.17 4.31 38.52
N HIS A 408 -7.40 4.31 37.43
CA HIS A 408 -7.53 5.25 36.31
C HIS A 408 -8.29 4.67 35.11
N HIS A 409 -8.83 3.44 35.18
CA HIS A 409 -9.50 2.83 34.01
C HIS A 409 -10.79 3.54 33.59
N ASP A 410 -11.43 4.24 34.53
CA ASP A 410 -12.64 5.02 34.33
C ASP A 410 -12.37 6.54 34.29
N ASP A 411 -11.10 6.93 34.16
CA ASP A 411 -10.71 8.33 34.00
C ASP A 411 -11.39 8.95 32.78
N HIS A 412 -11.85 10.17 32.99
CA HIS A 412 -12.51 10.98 31.99
C HIS A 412 -12.19 12.46 32.21
N LYS A 413 -12.21 13.23 31.12
CA LYS A 413 -11.92 14.65 31.10
C LYS A 413 -12.96 15.39 30.29
N THR A 414 -13.55 16.42 30.88
CA THR A 414 -14.45 17.34 30.18
C THR A 414 -13.65 18.38 29.40
N PHE A 415 -14.22 18.83 28.29
CA PHE A 415 -13.66 19.88 27.45
C PHE A 415 -14.78 20.58 26.68
N ILE A 416 -14.50 21.79 26.21
CA ILE A 416 -15.45 22.59 25.43
C ILE A 416 -15.04 22.55 23.97
N TYR A 417 -15.98 22.20 23.09
CA TYR A 417 -15.82 22.28 21.64
C TYR A 417 -17.06 22.92 21.03
N ASN A 418 -16.87 23.99 20.23
CA ASN A 418 -17.97 24.77 19.65
C ASN A 418 -19.05 25.18 20.67
N ASN A 419 -18.62 25.70 21.83
CA ASN A 419 -19.50 26.13 22.94
C ASN A 419 -20.39 25.04 23.54
N SER A 420 -20.08 23.77 23.31
CA SER A 420 -20.75 22.62 23.94
C SER A 420 -19.73 21.82 24.76
N GLU A 421 -20.16 21.37 25.94
CA GLU A 421 -19.34 20.53 26.81
C GLU A 421 -19.43 19.06 26.37
N PHE A 422 -18.27 18.41 26.30
CA PHE A 422 -18.14 16.99 26.00
C PHE A 422 -17.20 16.31 26.99
N THR A 423 -17.34 14.99 27.12
CA THR A 423 -16.47 14.17 27.98
C THR A 423 -15.70 13.17 27.12
N LEU A 424 -14.37 13.16 27.26
CA LEU A 424 -13.50 12.11 26.74
C LEU A 424 -13.11 11.17 27.87
N ALA A 425 -13.05 9.87 27.58
CA ALA A 425 -12.59 8.82 28.48
C ALA A 425 -11.66 7.85 27.75
N HIS A 426 -11.03 6.92 28.46
CA HIS A 426 -10.34 5.79 27.85
C HIS A 426 -11.25 5.06 26.84
N GLY A 427 -10.76 4.83 25.62
CA GLY A 427 -11.53 4.15 24.57
C GLY A 427 -12.38 5.08 23.70
N SER A 428 -12.38 6.39 23.98
CA SER A 428 -13.11 7.35 23.17
C SER A 428 -12.52 7.47 21.76
N VAL A 429 -13.40 7.48 20.76
CA VAL A 429 -13.03 7.64 19.35
C VAL A 429 -12.82 9.12 19.07
N VAL A 430 -11.61 9.47 18.62
CA VAL A 430 -11.25 10.83 18.23
C VAL A 430 -10.92 10.96 16.74
N ILE A 431 -10.61 9.84 16.07
CA ILE A 431 -10.43 9.73 14.62
C ILE A 431 -11.31 8.59 14.13
N ALA A 432 -12.12 8.85 13.10
CA ALA A 432 -12.88 7.85 12.37
C ALA A 432 -12.70 8.09 10.86
N ALA A 433 -11.82 7.32 10.22
CA ALA A 433 -11.40 7.57 8.84
C ALA A 433 -11.74 6.41 7.91
N ILE A 434 -12.63 6.68 6.93
CA ILE A 434 -12.79 5.80 5.76
C ILE A 434 -11.70 6.20 4.76
N THR A 435 -10.63 5.41 4.72
CA THR A 435 -9.37 5.71 4.04
C THR A 435 -8.79 4.42 3.45
N SER A 436 -7.69 4.55 2.69
CA SER A 436 -6.89 3.45 2.14
C SER A 436 -7.49 2.77 0.92
N CYS A 437 -6.63 2.57 -0.09
CA CYS A 437 -6.92 1.71 -1.24
C CYS A 437 -7.43 0.31 -0.85
N THR A 438 -7.05 -0.22 0.32
CA THR A 438 -7.48 -1.55 0.81
C THR A 438 -8.99 -1.74 0.77
N ASN A 439 -9.75 -0.72 1.16
CA ASN A 439 -11.21 -0.79 1.28
C ASN A 439 -11.94 0.20 0.37
N THR A 440 -11.32 1.33 -0.02
CA THR A 440 -11.97 2.32 -0.89
C THR A 440 -12.14 1.84 -2.33
N SER A 441 -11.37 0.84 -2.76
CA SER A 441 -11.55 0.19 -4.06
C SER A 441 -12.69 -0.82 -4.08
N ASN A 442 -13.37 -1.03 -2.95
CA ASN A 442 -14.38 -2.05 -2.79
C ASN A 442 -15.78 -1.42 -2.66
N PRO A 443 -16.56 -1.40 -3.75
CA PRO A 443 -17.89 -0.78 -3.74
C PRO A 443 -18.82 -1.41 -2.70
N SER A 444 -18.72 -2.71 -2.42
CA SER A 444 -19.57 -3.38 -1.44
C SER A 444 -19.46 -2.73 -0.05
N VAL A 445 -18.24 -2.50 0.45
CA VAL A 445 -18.07 -1.86 1.78
C VAL A 445 -18.27 -0.35 1.76
N MET A 446 -18.01 0.32 0.65
CA MET A 446 -18.24 1.76 0.52
C MET A 446 -19.73 2.10 0.42
N LEU A 447 -20.49 1.37 -0.40
CA LEU A 447 -21.95 1.47 -0.45
C LEU A 447 -22.57 0.95 0.84
N GLY A 448 -22.03 -0.10 1.45
CA GLY A 448 -22.44 -0.56 2.79
C GLY A 448 -22.29 0.54 3.85
N ALA A 449 -21.19 1.28 3.84
CA ALA A 449 -21.01 2.44 4.71
C ALA A 449 -22.04 3.56 4.42
N GLY A 450 -22.28 3.87 3.14
CA GLY A 450 -23.29 4.86 2.75
C GLY A 450 -24.72 4.46 3.14
N LEU A 451 -25.10 3.20 2.96
CA LEU A 451 -26.42 2.67 3.35
C LEU A 451 -26.59 2.66 4.88
N LEU A 452 -25.54 2.30 5.63
CA LEU A 452 -25.55 2.41 7.08
C LEU A 452 -25.73 3.87 7.52
N ALA A 453 -25.01 4.81 6.88
CA ALA A 453 -25.16 6.24 7.15
C ALA A 453 -26.59 6.73 6.90
N LYS A 454 -27.20 6.31 5.78
CA LYS A 454 -28.59 6.62 5.46
C LYS A 454 -29.55 6.10 6.53
N LYS A 455 -29.47 4.80 6.88
CA LYS A 455 -30.31 4.19 7.92
C LYS A 455 -30.10 4.87 9.29
N ALA A 456 -28.86 5.24 9.64
CA ALA A 456 -28.55 5.92 10.89
C ALA A 456 -29.15 7.33 10.96
N VAL A 457 -29.04 8.11 9.90
CA VAL A 457 -29.62 9.46 9.81
C VAL A 457 -31.14 9.41 9.82
N ASP A 458 -31.75 8.49 9.07
CA ASP A 458 -33.21 8.28 9.07
C ASP A 458 -33.71 7.83 10.46
N ALA A 459 -32.87 7.16 11.24
CA ALA A 459 -33.10 6.80 12.64
C ALA A 459 -32.79 7.94 13.63
N GLY A 460 -32.36 9.13 13.17
CA GLY A 460 -32.08 10.30 14.01
C GLY A 460 -30.73 10.26 14.75
N LEU A 461 -29.81 9.37 14.38
CA LEU A 461 -28.48 9.29 14.97
C LEU A 461 -27.53 10.33 14.37
N THR A 462 -26.55 10.76 15.16
CA THR A 462 -25.53 11.74 14.75
C THR A 462 -24.15 11.36 15.30
N VAL A 463 -23.10 11.92 14.71
CA VAL A 463 -21.71 11.79 15.20
C VAL A 463 -21.33 13.03 15.99
N LYS A 464 -20.71 12.85 17.17
CA LYS A 464 -20.26 13.98 18.02
C LYS A 464 -19.35 14.95 17.23
N PRO A 465 -19.53 16.28 17.37
CA PRO A 465 -18.90 17.28 16.50
C PRO A 465 -17.37 17.32 16.56
N TYR A 466 -16.79 16.93 17.70
CA TYR A 466 -15.34 16.95 17.92
C TYR A 466 -14.58 15.77 17.27
N ILE A 467 -15.30 14.71 16.85
CA ILE A 467 -14.67 13.54 16.24
C ILE A 467 -14.16 13.91 14.85
N LYS A 468 -12.89 13.62 14.58
CA LYS A 468 -12.29 13.84 13.26
C LYS A 468 -12.70 12.74 12.29
N THR A 469 -13.85 12.94 11.67
CA THR A 469 -14.37 12.09 10.59
C THR A 469 -13.77 12.48 9.24
N SER A 470 -13.48 11.51 8.39
CA SER A 470 -12.96 11.76 7.03
C SER A 470 -13.30 10.63 6.07
N LEU A 471 -13.58 11.00 4.81
CA LEU A 471 -13.68 10.09 3.68
C LEU A 471 -12.58 10.45 2.66
N SER A 472 -11.69 9.51 2.40
CA SER A 472 -10.53 9.67 1.52
C SER A 472 -10.54 8.60 0.42
N PRO A 473 -11.34 8.76 -0.64
CA PRO A 473 -11.49 7.75 -1.67
C PRO A 473 -10.21 7.56 -2.49
N GLY A 474 -9.96 6.34 -2.97
CA GLY A 474 -8.80 6.08 -3.83
C GLY A 474 -9.03 6.33 -5.32
N SER A 475 -10.22 6.76 -5.74
CA SER A 475 -10.47 7.32 -7.07
C SER A 475 -11.76 8.17 -7.06
N GLY A 476 -11.95 8.98 -8.10
CA GLY A 476 -13.19 9.74 -8.29
C GLY A 476 -14.43 8.86 -8.54
N VAL A 477 -14.25 7.60 -8.95
CA VAL A 477 -15.35 6.65 -9.19
C VAL A 477 -16.15 6.40 -7.92
N VAL A 478 -15.46 6.35 -6.77
CA VAL A 478 -16.08 6.17 -5.47
C VAL A 478 -17.06 7.29 -5.14
N THR A 479 -16.62 8.54 -5.26
CA THR A 479 -17.49 9.69 -5.04
C THR A 479 -18.65 9.71 -6.03
N TYR A 480 -18.40 9.27 -7.27
CA TYR A 480 -19.44 9.19 -8.30
C TYR A 480 -20.57 8.25 -7.86
N TYR A 481 -20.30 6.96 -7.59
CA TYR A 481 -21.38 6.04 -7.22
C TYR A 481 -22.01 6.36 -5.86
N LEU A 482 -21.26 6.94 -4.91
CA LEU A 482 -21.82 7.38 -3.62
C LEU A 482 -22.83 8.53 -3.82
N ARG A 483 -22.56 9.42 -4.77
CA ARG A 483 -23.48 10.49 -5.14
C ARG A 483 -24.69 9.97 -5.89
N GLU A 484 -24.49 9.17 -6.94
CA GLU A 484 -25.59 8.68 -7.79
C GLU A 484 -26.54 7.72 -7.04
N SER A 485 -26.02 6.92 -6.11
CA SER A 485 -26.87 6.08 -5.24
C SER A 485 -27.61 6.87 -4.16
N GLY A 486 -27.35 8.18 -4.04
CA GLY A 486 -28.02 9.07 -3.09
C GLY A 486 -27.54 8.93 -1.64
N VAL A 487 -26.43 8.23 -1.37
CA VAL A 487 -25.92 8.01 0.00
C VAL A 487 -24.93 9.09 0.47
N MET A 488 -24.29 9.82 -0.45
CA MET A 488 -23.30 10.86 -0.11
C MET A 488 -23.84 11.95 0.83
N PRO A 489 -25.06 12.50 0.68
CA PRO A 489 -25.60 13.49 1.62
C PRO A 489 -25.67 13.00 3.07
N TYR A 490 -26.00 11.71 3.26
CA TYR A 490 -26.08 11.09 4.58
C TYR A 490 -24.68 10.88 5.19
N LEU A 491 -23.70 10.51 4.38
CA LEU A 491 -22.30 10.46 4.79
C LEU A 491 -21.81 11.86 5.23
N SER A 492 -22.09 12.89 4.44
CA SER A 492 -21.78 14.29 4.77
C SER A 492 -22.42 14.74 6.08
N GLN A 493 -23.70 14.40 6.33
CA GLN A 493 -24.39 14.73 7.58
C GLN A 493 -23.73 14.09 8.81
N LEU A 494 -23.20 12.86 8.68
CA LEU A 494 -22.41 12.20 9.72
C LEU A 494 -20.95 12.68 9.77
N GLY A 495 -20.56 13.58 8.87
CA GLY A 495 -19.25 14.21 8.83
C GLY A 495 -18.22 13.54 7.94
N PHE A 496 -18.62 12.58 7.11
CA PHE A 496 -17.79 11.87 6.14
C PHE A 496 -17.84 12.53 4.75
N ASP A 497 -17.65 13.86 4.71
CA ASP A 497 -17.37 14.56 3.46
C ASP A 497 -16.06 14.07 2.84
N VAL A 498 -15.96 14.11 1.51
CA VAL A 498 -14.72 13.84 0.79
C VAL A 498 -13.68 14.90 1.17
N VAL A 499 -12.54 14.46 1.68
CA VAL A 499 -11.45 15.36 2.10
C VAL A 499 -10.23 15.33 1.18
N GLY A 500 -10.16 14.37 0.25
CA GLY A 500 -9.01 14.19 -0.64
C GLY A 500 -9.03 12.84 -1.35
N TYR A 501 -8.37 12.78 -2.51
CA TYR A 501 -8.13 11.54 -3.25
C TYR A 501 -6.66 11.13 -3.13
N GLY A 502 -6.30 10.51 -2.00
CA GLY A 502 -4.93 10.13 -1.68
C GLY A 502 -4.82 9.32 -0.38
N CYS A 503 -3.61 8.89 -0.02
CA CYS A 503 -3.35 7.99 1.09
C CYS A 503 -3.81 8.54 2.45
N MET A 504 -3.63 9.84 2.69
CA MET A 504 -4.16 10.57 3.85
C MET A 504 -3.93 9.84 5.19
N THR A 505 -4.99 9.58 5.97
CA THR A 505 -4.90 8.94 7.30
C THR A 505 -4.20 7.58 7.27
N CYS A 506 -4.26 6.83 6.16
CA CYS A 506 -3.62 5.51 6.04
C CYS A 506 -2.09 5.56 6.18
N ILE A 507 -1.45 6.64 5.69
CA ILE A 507 0.01 6.83 5.79
C ILE A 507 0.40 7.70 7.01
N GLY A 508 -0.58 8.13 7.81
CA GLY A 508 -0.36 9.05 8.93
C GLY A 508 -0.46 10.53 8.57
N ASN A 509 -0.86 10.87 7.33
CA ASN A 509 -1.23 12.24 6.93
C ASN A 509 -2.63 12.61 7.44
N SER A 510 -2.89 12.31 8.71
CA SER A 510 -4.18 12.46 9.39
C SER A 510 -4.48 13.90 9.82
N GLY A 511 -3.52 14.82 9.68
CA GLY A 511 -3.63 16.23 10.06
C GLY A 511 -3.90 16.46 11.55
N PRO A 512 -4.18 17.70 11.97
CA PRO A 512 -4.34 18.03 13.39
C PRO A 512 -5.69 17.56 13.96
N LEU A 513 -5.70 17.11 15.22
CA LEU A 513 -6.93 17.03 16.02
C LEU A 513 -7.31 18.42 16.58
N PRO A 514 -8.58 18.66 16.94
CA PRO A 514 -8.97 19.88 17.63
C PRO A 514 -8.16 20.09 18.91
N GLU A 515 -7.69 21.32 19.14
CA GLU A 515 -6.85 21.65 20.30
C GLU A 515 -7.49 21.26 21.64
N PRO A 516 -8.79 21.53 21.91
CA PRO A 516 -9.43 21.09 23.15
C PRO A 516 -9.45 19.57 23.34
N VAL A 517 -9.50 18.80 22.24
CA VAL A 517 -9.43 17.33 22.27
C VAL A 517 -8.02 16.88 22.65
N VAL A 518 -6.99 17.51 22.08
CA VAL A 518 -5.58 17.19 22.40
C VAL A 518 -5.27 17.52 23.86
N GLU A 519 -5.75 18.66 24.36
CA GLU A 519 -5.61 19.04 25.77
C GLU A 519 -6.29 18.03 26.69
N ALA A 520 -7.53 17.63 26.40
CA ALA A 520 -8.23 16.64 27.19
C ALA A 520 -7.52 15.27 27.22
N ILE A 521 -6.97 14.82 26.08
CA ILE A 521 -6.21 13.57 25.99
C ILE A 521 -4.95 13.65 26.85
N THR A 522 -4.19 14.74 26.73
CA THR A 522 -2.89 14.88 27.39
C THR A 522 -3.02 15.16 28.89
N GLN A 523 -3.97 16.02 29.29
CA GLN A 523 -4.22 16.32 30.71
C GLN A 523 -4.85 15.15 31.47
N GLY A 524 -5.67 14.34 30.80
CA GLY A 524 -6.28 13.14 31.39
C GLY A 524 -5.46 11.86 31.20
N ASP A 525 -4.26 11.92 30.61
CA ASP A 525 -3.47 10.75 30.16
C ASP A 525 -4.30 9.64 29.48
N LEU A 526 -5.26 10.06 28.65
CA LEU A 526 -6.27 9.17 28.12
C LEU A 526 -5.71 8.30 26.99
N VAL A 527 -6.18 7.06 26.94
CA VAL A 527 -5.95 6.15 25.80
C VAL A 527 -7.03 6.44 24.76
N ALA A 528 -6.81 7.49 23.96
CA ALA A 528 -7.68 7.86 22.85
C ALA A 528 -7.50 6.95 21.64
N VAL A 529 -8.60 6.77 20.89
CA VAL A 529 -8.72 5.75 19.84
C VAL A 529 -8.88 6.39 18.46
N GLY A 530 -8.13 5.86 17.49
CA GLY A 530 -8.41 6.02 16.06
C GLY A 530 -9.02 4.73 15.49
N VAL A 531 -10.09 4.84 14.72
CA VAL A 531 -10.67 3.72 13.95
C VAL A 531 -10.55 4.08 12.47
N LEU A 532 -9.97 3.18 11.67
CA LEU A 532 -9.73 3.44 10.26
C LEU A 532 -9.89 2.20 9.40
N SER A 533 -10.32 2.37 8.14
CA SER A 533 -10.38 1.30 7.15
C SER A 533 -9.05 1.07 6.42
N GLY A 534 -7.94 1.27 7.13
CA GLY A 534 -6.58 1.06 6.61
C GLY A 534 -6.10 -0.39 6.75
N ASN A 535 -4.78 -0.57 6.55
CA ASN A 535 -4.08 -1.85 6.70
C ASN A 535 -2.99 -1.83 7.79
N ARG A 536 -2.59 -0.64 8.28
CA ARG A 536 -1.57 -0.48 9.33
C ARG A 536 -2.06 0.38 10.48
N ASN A 537 -1.82 -0.10 11.70
CA ASN A 537 -2.21 0.55 12.96
C ASN A 537 -1.07 0.55 13.98
N PHE A 538 0.19 0.54 13.52
CA PHE A 538 1.34 0.63 14.40
C PHE A 538 1.30 1.89 15.26
N GLU A 539 1.79 1.77 16.50
CA GLU A 539 1.74 2.85 17.48
C GLU A 539 2.46 4.11 16.97
N GLY A 540 1.73 5.22 16.87
CA GLY A 540 2.26 6.51 16.38
C GLY A 540 2.26 6.70 14.86
N ARG A 541 1.84 5.70 14.07
CA ARG A 541 1.69 5.84 12.62
C ARG A 541 0.45 6.63 12.22
N VAL A 542 -0.69 6.36 12.83
CA VAL A 542 -1.97 6.99 12.43
C VAL A 542 -2.03 8.45 12.86
N HIS A 543 -1.83 8.73 14.15
CA HIS A 543 -1.78 10.09 14.70
C HIS A 543 -0.97 10.07 16.01
N PRO A 544 -0.21 11.14 16.35
CA PRO A 544 0.60 11.19 17.58
C PRO A 544 -0.22 11.01 18.87
N ASN A 545 -1.46 11.49 18.88
CA ASN A 545 -2.34 11.48 20.07
C ASN A 545 -3.29 10.27 20.14
N THR A 546 -3.18 9.28 19.24
CA THR A 546 -3.96 8.04 19.33
C THR A 546 -3.05 6.88 19.76
N ARG A 547 -3.15 6.52 21.04
CA ARG A 547 -2.40 5.39 21.62
C ARG A 547 -2.94 4.04 21.14
N ALA A 548 -4.22 3.98 20.80
CA ALA A 548 -4.89 2.79 20.28
C ALA A 548 -5.44 3.07 18.87
N ASN A 549 -5.17 2.17 17.92
CA ASN A 549 -5.69 2.27 16.57
C ASN A 549 -6.26 0.93 16.09
N TYR A 550 -7.49 0.94 15.57
CA TYR A 550 -8.19 -0.26 15.13
C TYR A 550 -8.50 -0.21 13.64
N LEU A 551 -8.08 -1.26 12.93
CA LEU A 551 -8.48 -1.50 11.55
C LEU A 551 -9.88 -2.10 11.55
N ALA A 552 -10.80 -1.52 10.79
CA ALA A 552 -12.19 -1.96 10.73
C ALA A 552 -12.79 -1.71 9.33
N SER A 553 -13.88 -2.39 8.99
CA SER A 553 -14.58 -2.12 7.74
C SER A 553 -15.15 -0.69 7.71
N PRO A 554 -15.28 -0.05 6.53
CA PRO A 554 -15.93 1.26 6.40
C PRO A 554 -17.27 1.42 7.17
N PRO A 555 -18.23 0.47 7.15
CA PRO A 555 -19.43 0.59 7.97
C PRO A 555 -19.15 0.53 9.50
N LEU A 556 -18.18 -0.26 9.95
CA LEU A 556 -17.77 -0.25 11.37
C LEU A 556 -17.10 1.06 11.77
N VAL A 557 -16.35 1.72 10.87
CA VAL A 557 -15.80 3.06 11.14
C VAL A 557 -16.94 4.04 11.45
N ILE A 558 -18.03 4.01 10.69
CA ILE A 558 -19.21 4.85 10.95
C ILE A 558 -19.90 4.45 12.25
N ALA A 559 -20.09 3.14 12.50
CA ALA A 559 -20.71 2.65 13.73
C ALA A 559 -19.97 3.14 14.99
N TYR A 560 -18.64 3.05 15.01
CA TYR A 560 -17.82 3.56 16.11
C TYR A 560 -17.76 5.08 16.17
N ALA A 561 -17.90 5.79 15.04
CA ALA A 561 -18.04 7.24 15.05
C ALA A 561 -19.35 7.68 15.71
N ILE A 562 -20.46 7.01 15.42
CA ILE A 562 -21.78 7.27 16.03
C ILE A 562 -21.74 6.97 17.53
N ALA A 563 -21.22 5.79 17.92
CA ALA A 563 -21.07 5.42 19.32
C ALA A 563 -20.11 6.37 20.08
N GLY A 564 -19.08 6.89 19.40
CA GLY A 564 -18.05 7.76 19.96
C GLY A 564 -17.07 7.05 20.92
N THR A 565 -17.17 5.73 21.05
CA THR A 565 -16.30 4.88 21.87
C THR A 565 -16.23 3.48 21.30
N ILE A 566 -15.11 2.78 21.50
CA ILE A 566 -14.99 1.34 21.23
C ILE A 566 -15.34 0.48 22.45
N LYS A 567 -15.54 1.08 23.64
CA LYS A 567 -16.05 0.42 24.85
C LYS A 567 -17.58 0.25 24.78
N ILE A 568 -18.08 -0.40 23.75
CA ILE A 568 -19.51 -0.63 23.52
C ILE A 568 -19.75 -2.09 23.13
N ASP A 569 -20.76 -2.72 23.72
CA ASP A 569 -21.32 -4.01 23.28
C ASP A 569 -22.52 -3.73 22.37
N PHE A 570 -22.34 -3.79 21.05
CA PHE A 570 -23.39 -3.46 20.08
C PHE A 570 -24.64 -4.36 20.13
N GLU A 571 -24.56 -5.53 20.79
CA GLU A 571 -25.71 -6.41 20.95
C GLU A 571 -26.59 -5.99 22.14
N LYS A 572 -25.98 -5.39 23.17
CA LYS A 572 -26.65 -5.05 24.44
C LYS A 572 -26.87 -3.57 24.66
N GLU A 573 -26.09 -2.73 23.99
CA GLU A 573 -26.10 -1.28 24.17
C GLU A 573 -26.58 -0.60 22.88
N PRO A 574 -27.57 0.32 22.95
CA PRO A 574 -28.01 1.07 21.79
C PRO A 574 -26.97 2.12 21.39
N LEU A 575 -26.91 2.43 20.10
CA LEU A 575 -26.12 3.54 19.55
C LEU A 575 -26.66 4.92 19.98
N GLY A 576 -27.97 4.97 20.21
CA GLY A 576 -28.66 6.18 20.65
C GLY A 576 -30.17 5.93 20.75
N VAL A 577 -30.88 7.00 21.12
CA VAL A 577 -32.34 7.01 21.19
C VAL A 577 -32.85 7.94 20.10
N ASN A 578 -33.77 7.46 19.27
CA ASN A 578 -34.34 8.26 18.19
C ASN A 578 -35.32 9.33 18.72
N ALA A 579 -35.76 10.24 17.86
CA ALA A 579 -36.72 11.29 18.23
C ALA A 579 -38.08 10.78 18.74
N LYS A 580 -38.41 9.49 18.50
CA LYS A 580 -39.62 8.81 19.00
C LYS A 580 -39.40 8.10 20.34
N GLY A 581 -38.23 8.25 20.95
CA GLY A 581 -37.88 7.59 22.22
C GLY A 581 -37.49 6.11 22.09
N GLN A 582 -37.32 5.58 20.87
CA GLN A 582 -36.94 4.18 20.66
C GLN A 582 -35.41 4.03 20.66
N GLN A 583 -34.93 2.98 21.32
CA GLN A 583 -33.52 2.59 21.28
C GLN A 583 -33.16 2.05 19.90
N VAL A 584 -32.07 2.55 19.31
CA VAL A 584 -31.58 2.11 18.00
C VAL A 584 -30.29 1.33 18.21
N PHE A 585 -30.28 0.06 17.81
CA PHE A 585 -29.13 -0.83 17.87
C PHE A 585 -28.39 -0.89 16.53
N LEU A 586 -27.15 -1.37 16.52
CA LEU A 586 -26.37 -1.51 15.29
C LEU A 586 -27.08 -2.40 14.26
N LYS A 587 -27.71 -3.49 14.72
CA LYS A 587 -28.47 -4.42 13.86
C LYS A 587 -29.63 -3.75 13.12
N ASP A 588 -30.20 -2.68 13.66
CA ASP A 588 -31.36 -2.00 13.08
C ASP A 588 -30.96 -1.13 11.87
N ILE A 589 -29.70 -0.70 11.82
CA ILE A 589 -29.15 0.18 10.79
C ILE A 589 -28.11 -0.51 9.89
N TRP A 590 -27.75 -1.76 10.17
CA TRP A 590 -26.76 -2.50 9.39
C TRP A 590 -27.37 -2.98 8.06
N PRO A 591 -26.82 -2.61 6.90
CA PRO A 591 -27.33 -3.06 5.62
C PRO A 591 -27.01 -4.54 5.37
N THR A 592 -27.95 -5.28 4.79
CA THR A 592 -27.69 -6.67 4.41
C THR A 592 -26.85 -6.75 3.13
N ARG A 593 -26.22 -7.90 2.89
CA ARG A 593 -25.42 -8.13 1.68
C ARG A 593 -26.27 -8.00 0.41
N GLU A 594 -27.53 -8.40 0.45
CA GLU A 594 -28.47 -8.32 -0.67
C GLU A 594 -28.81 -6.85 -1.00
N GLU A 595 -29.04 -6.02 0.03
CA GLU A 595 -29.25 -4.57 -0.13
C GLU A 595 -28.03 -3.92 -0.81
N ILE A 596 -26.82 -4.25 -0.35
CA ILE A 596 -25.57 -3.74 -0.91
C ILE A 596 -25.41 -4.15 -2.39
N GLN A 597 -25.59 -5.44 -2.69
CA GLN A 597 -25.43 -5.98 -4.05
C GLN A 597 -26.46 -5.43 -5.04
N ALA A 598 -27.67 -5.10 -4.58
CA ALA A 598 -28.67 -4.44 -5.42
C ALA A 598 -28.19 -3.06 -5.85
N VAL A 599 -27.69 -2.25 -4.91
CA VAL A 599 -27.17 -0.90 -5.19
C VAL A 599 -25.89 -0.98 -6.04
N GLU A 600 -24.98 -1.90 -5.73
CA GLU A 600 -23.73 -2.06 -6.48
C GLU A 600 -23.99 -2.39 -7.96
N ARG A 601 -24.89 -3.34 -8.25
CA ARG A 601 -25.24 -3.69 -9.64
C ARG A 601 -25.88 -2.55 -10.42
N GLN A 602 -26.61 -1.68 -9.74
CA GLN A 602 -27.30 -0.56 -10.36
C GLN A 602 -26.39 0.65 -10.60
N TYR A 603 -25.51 0.96 -9.65
CA TYR A 603 -24.75 2.21 -9.62
C TYR A 603 -23.26 2.05 -9.85
N VAL A 604 -22.71 0.86 -10.06
CA VAL A 604 -21.29 0.68 -10.41
C VAL A 604 -21.18 0.17 -11.85
N ILE A 605 -21.24 1.11 -12.79
CA ILE A 605 -21.37 0.84 -14.23
C ILE A 605 -20.16 1.36 -15.05
N PRO A 606 -19.88 0.78 -16.23
CA PRO A 606 -18.74 1.16 -17.07
C PRO A 606 -18.65 2.63 -17.45
N GLY A 607 -19.79 3.30 -17.63
CA GLY A 607 -19.85 4.72 -18.00
C GLY A 607 -19.12 5.62 -16.99
N MET A 608 -19.19 5.28 -15.70
CA MET A 608 -18.56 6.05 -14.62
C MET A 608 -17.03 5.98 -14.68
N PHE A 609 -16.49 4.78 -14.92
CA PHE A 609 -15.05 4.59 -15.09
C PHE A 609 -14.54 5.35 -16.32
N LYS A 610 -15.26 5.26 -17.45
CA LYS A 610 -14.90 6.00 -18.66
C LYS A 610 -14.86 7.51 -18.40
N GLU A 611 -15.87 8.07 -17.73
CA GLU A 611 -15.92 9.51 -17.43
C GLU A 611 -14.77 9.98 -16.53
N VAL A 612 -14.52 9.26 -15.43
CA VAL A 612 -13.46 9.62 -14.47
C VAL A 612 -12.08 9.49 -15.12
N TYR A 613 -11.81 8.38 -15.82
CA TYR A 613 -10.49 8.09 -16.35
C TYR A 613 -10.18 8.76 -17.70
N GLN A 614 -11.18 9.21 -18.47
CA GLN A 614 -10.94 9.98 -19.69
C GLN A 614 -10.22 11.30 -19.40
N LYS A 615 -10.43 11.89 -18.21
CA LYS A 615 -9.87 13.19 -17.85
C LYS A 615 -8.69 13.09 -16.86
N ILE A 616 -8.30 11.90 -16.41
CA ILE A 616 -7.40 11.72 -15.26
C ILE A 616 -6.03 12.41 -15.44
N GLU A 617 -5.50 12.47 -16.67
CA GLU A 617 -4.21 13.09 -16.96
C GLU A 617 -4.32 14.61 -17.18
N THR A 618 -5.50 15.12 -17.53
CA THR A 618 -5.71 16.52 -17.95
C THR A 618 -6.58 17.35 -17.00
N VAL A 619 -7.28 16.72 -16.05
CA VAL A 619 -8.29 17.38 -15.19
C VAL A 619 -7.68 18.37 -14.20
N ASN A 620 -6.42 18.16 -13.80
CA ASN A 620 -5.78 19.00 -12.79
C ASN A 620 -5.13 20.24 -13.44
N GLU A 621 -5.87 21.36 -13.47
CA GLU A 621 -5.39 22.62 -14.05
C GLU A 621 -4.12 23.14 -13.36
N SER A 622 -4.04 23.04 -12.04
CA SER A 622 -2.86 23.44 -11.27
C SER A 622 -1.61 22.65 -11.67
N TRP A 623 -1.75 21.33 -11.90
CA TRP A 623 -0.70 20.48 -12.42
C TRP A 623 -0.30 20.88 -13.84
N ASN A 624 -1.28 21.13 -14.71
CA ASN A 624 -1.04 21.53 -16.10
C ASN A 624 -0.30 22.86 -16.18
N ALA A 625 -0.60 23.79 -15.26
CA ALA A 625 0.03 25.11 -15.17
C ALA A 625 1.48 25.09 -14.64
N LEU A 626 1.96 23.98 -14.04
CA LEU A 626 3.34 23.88 -13.58
C LEU A 626 4.32 24.02 -14.76
N ALA A 627 5.28 24.92 -14.64
CA ALA A 627 6.37 25.00 -15.61
C ALA A 627 7.36 23.87 -15.34
N ALA A 628 7.71 23.11 -16.37
CA ALA A 628 8.78 22.12 -16.33
C ALA A 628 9.82 22.47 -17.40
N PRO A 629 11.12 22.54 -17.06
CA PRO A 629 12.18 22.79 -18.04
C PRO A 629 12.28 21.63 -19.04
N SER A 630 12.76 21.91 -20.25
CA SER A 630 12.94 20.90 -21.31
C SER A 630 14.33 20.24 -21.30
N ASP A 631 15.13 20.47 -20.25
CA ASP A 631 16.50 19.99 -20.18
C ASP A 631 16.55 18.47 -19.94
N THR A 632 17.41 17.76 -20.69
CA THR A 632 17.70 16.33 -20.47
C THR A 632 18.40 16.08 -19.12
N LEU A 633 19.26 17.01 -18.70
CA LEU A 633 20.00 16.96 -17.45
C LEU A 633 19.36 17.90 -16.44
N TYR A 634 19.15 17.44 -15.22
CA TYR A 634 18.49 18.25 -14.21
C TYR A 634 19.40 19.37 -13.70
N TYR A 635 18.86 20.59 -13.62
CA TYR A 635 19.57 21.70 -13.00
C TYR A 635 19.41 21.68 -11.47
N TRP A 636 20.46 21.24 -10.77
CA TRP A 636 20.46 21.18 -9.31
C TRP A 636 20.51 22.57 -8.67
N ASN A 637 19.38 23.04 -8.13
CA ASN A 637 19.30 24.32 -7.42
C ASN A 637 19.90 24.23 -5.99
N PRO A 638 21.00 24.95 -5.68
CA PRO A 638 21.63 24.90 -4.35
C PRO A 638 20.75 25.42 -3.20
N LYS A 639 19.77 26.29 -3.53
CA LYS A 639 18.80 26.84 -2.56
C LYS A 639 17.72 25.83 -2.20
N SER A 640 17.53 24.79 -3.00
CA SER A 640 16.49 23.78 -2.76
C SER A 640 16.65 23.15 -1.37
N THR A 641 15.50 22.91 -0.73
CA THR A 641 15.40 22.08 0.47
C THR A 641 14.69 20.76 0.21
N TYR A 642 14.28 20.49 -1.05
CA TYR A 642 13.55 19.30 -1.46
C TYR A 642 14.36 18.39 -2.39
N ILE A 643 15.03 18.95 -3.39
CA ILE A 643 15.72 18.22 -4.45
C ILE A 643 17.22 18.56 -4.41
N LYS A 644 18.07 17.56 -4.20
CA LYS A 644 19.52 17.76 -4.10
C LYS A 644 20.27 16.60 -4.76
N SER A 645 21.35 16.94 -5.48
CA SER A 645 22.25 15.92 -6.04
C SER A 645 22.77 15.03 -4.91
N PRO A 646 22.56 13.71 -5.00
CA PRO A 646 23.08 12.77 -4.04
C PRO A 646 24.59 12.57 -4.25
N PRO A 647 25.34 12.23 -3.19
CA PRO A 647 26.78 12.00 -3.28
C PRO A 647 27.14 10.57 -3.75
N PHE A 648 26.17 9.77 -4.21
CA PHE A 648 26.36 8.32 -4.44
C PHE A 648 27.45 7.99 -5.46
N PHE A 649 27.57 8.82 -6.50
CA PHE A 649 28.51 8.62 -7.61
C PHE A 649 29.74 9.53 -7.51
N GLU A 650 29.99 10.14 -6.34
CA GLU A 650 31.21 10.91 -6.12
C GLU A 650 32.44 9.99 -6.23
N ASN A 651 33.36 10.35 -7.12
CA ASN A 651 34.58 9.58 -7.41
C ASN A 651 34.33 8.16 -7.96
N LEU A 652 33.19 7.93 -8.63
CA LEU A 652 32.95 6.68 -9.35
C LEU A 652 33.99 6.51 -10.47
N THR A 653 34.63 5.34 -10.51
CA THR A 653 35.58 4.95 -11.56
C THR A 653 34.95 3.90 -12.48
N LEU A 654 35.36 3.87 -13.75
CA LEU A 654 34.88 2.87 -14.71
C LEU A 654 35.34 1.45 -14.32
N GLU A 655 36.58 1.34 -13.85
CA GLU A 655 37.14 0.07 -13.36
C GLU A 655 36.75 -0.14 -11.88
N PRO A 656 36.14 -1.29 -11.53
CA PRO A 656 35.76 -1.59 -10.16
C PRO A 656 36.99 -1.85 -9.29
N GLN A 657 37.06 -1.19 -8.14
CA GLN A 657 38.12 -1.42 -7.15
C GLN A 657 37.86 -2.72 -6.35
N PRO A 658 38.91 -3.43 -5.90
CA PRO A 658 38.74 -4.61 -5.04
C PRO A 658 37.97 -4.29 -3.75
N ALA A 659 37.12 -5.21 -3.32
CA ALA A 659 36.41 -5.09 -2.06
C ALA A 659 37.39 -5.05 -0.87
N LYS A 660 37.14 -4.15 0.09
CA LYS A 660 37.95 -3.99 1.31
C LYS A 660 37.21 -4.57 2.51
N SER A 661 37.96 -5.19 3.42
CA SER A 661 37.41 -5.67 4.70
C SER A 661 36.98 -4.51 5.61
N ILE A 662 35.98 -4.77 6.45
CA ILE A 662 35.54 -3.84 7.49
C ILE A 662 36.31 -4.19 8.77
N VAL A 663 37.15 -3.28 9.21
CA VAL A 663 38.08 -3.47 10.34
C VAL A 663 37.68 -2.52 11.47
N ASP A 664 37.59 -3.04 12.70
CA ASP A 664 37.32 -2.27 13.93
C ASP A 664 36.04 -1.40 13.91
N ALA A 665 34.95 -1.92 13.31
CA ALA A 665 33.68 -1.22 13.27
C ALA A 665 32.97 -1.18 14.63
N TYR A 666 32.43 -0.01 14.99
CA TYR A 666 31.58 0.16 16.17
C TYR A 666 30.13 -0.27 15.88
N VAL A 667 29.48 -0.85 16.88
CA VAL A 667 28.03 -1.09 16.87
C VAL A 667 27.30 0.22 17.14
N LEU A 668 26.64 0.78 16.12
CA LEU A 668 25.94 2.05 16.24
C LEU A 668 24.61 1.95 17.01
N LEU A 669 23.85 0.88 16.78
CA LEU A 669 22.57 0.60 17.41
C LEU A 669 22.46 -0.88 17.75
N ASN A 670 21.94 -1.20 18.95
CA ASN A 670 21.56 -2.56 19.33
C ASN A 670 20.05 -2.60 19.58
N LEU A 671 19.32 -3.17 18.62
CA LEU A 671 17.86 -3.09 18.51
C LEU A 671 17.18 -4.39 18.96
N GLY A 672 15.89 -4.27 19.32
CA GLY A 672 15.01 -5.41 19.60
C GLY A 672 14.35 -6.00 18.35
N ASP A 673 13.27 -6.75 18.57
CA ASP A 673 12.52 -7.40 17.50
C ASP A 673 11.49 -6.44 16.86
N SER A 674 11.00 -6.79 15.67
CA SER A 674 9.92 -6.07 14.97
C SER A 674 10.23 -4.59 14.69
N VAL A 675 11.50 -4.25 14.45
CA VAL A 675 11.91 -2.92 13.99
C VAL A 675 11.34 -2.69 12.59
N THR A 676 10.31 -1.87 12.49
CA THR A 676 9.68 -1.53 11.21
C THR A 676 10.51 -0.49 10.44
N THR A 677 10.28 -0.38 9.13
CA THR A 677 10.91 0.65 8.31
C THR A 677 10.55 2.08 8.76
N ASP A 678 9.41 2.30 9.41
CA ASP A 678 9.07 3.59 10.03
C ASP A 678 9.98 3.95 11.22
N HIS A 679 10.51 2.95 11.95
CA HIS A 679 11.51 3.22 12.99
C HIS A 679 12.87 3.60 12.38
N ILE A 680 13.21 3.00 11.24
CA ILE A 680 14.50 3.19 10.57
C ILE A 680 14.52 4.48 9.72
N SER A 681 13.40 4.80 9.06
CA SER A 681 13.22 5.95 8.18
C SER A 681 11.75 6.41 8.25
N PRO A 682 11.39 7.24 9.25
CA PRO A 682 10.01 7.71 9.42
C PRO A 682 9.57 8.51 8.19
N ALA A 683 8.30 8.40 7.82
CA ALA A 683 7.74 9.15 6.68
C ALA A 683 6.90 10.38 7.12
N GLY A 684 6.43 10.41 8.37
CA GLY A 684 5.50 11.41 8.88
C GLY A 684 6.14 12.72 9.33
N ASN A 685 5.56 13.35 10.36
CA ASN A 685 5.92 14.67 10.86
C ASN A 685 7.39 14.76 11.36
N ILE A 686 8.01 15.92 11.14
CA ILE A 686 9.35 16.25 11.62
C ILE A 686 9.26 16.91 13.00
N ALA A 687 9.66 16.18 14.05
CA ALA A 687 9.62 16.68 15.43
C ALA A 687 10.52 17.92 15.62
N ARG A 688 10.04 18.94 16.35
CA ARG A 688 10.74 20.23 16.54
C ARG A 688 12.12 20.09 17.20
N ASN A 689 12.30 19.09 18.06
CA ASN A 689 13.55 18.81 18.76
C ASN A 689 14.50 17.87 17.98
N SER A 690 14.22 17.59 16.70
CA SER A 690 15.03 16.67 15.88
C SER A 690 16.22 17.35 15.19
N PRO A 691 17.25 16.58 14.78
CA PRO A 691 18.33 17.09 13.92
C PRO A 691 17.84 17.65 12.58
N ALA A 692 16.78 17.05 12.00
CA ALA A 692 16.16 17.51 10.76
C ALA A 692 15.51 18.89 10.92
N ALA A 693 14.75 19.10 12.01
CA ALA A 693 14.17 20.41 12.33
C ALA A 693 15.26 21.50 12.44
N ARG A 694 16.36 21.23 13.17
CA ARG A 694 17.49 22.17 13.28
C ARG A 694 18.12 22.51 11.92
N TYR A 695 18.27 21.52 11.03
CA TYR A 695 18.77 21.78 9.67
C TYR A 695 17.83 22.69 8.88
N LEU A 696 16.52 22.44 8.94
CA LEU A 696 15.51 23.23 8.23
C LEU A 696 15.43 24.65 8.79
N THR A 697 15.48 24.81 10.11
CA THR A 697 15.55 26.12 10.78
C THR A 697 16.81 26.90 10.40
N ASN A 698 17.97 26.25 10.32
CA ASN A 698 19.20 26.90 9.83
C ASN A 698 19.11 27.36 8.36
N ARG A 699 18.12 26.89 7.61
CA ARG A 699 17.78 27.34 6.25
C ARG A 699 16.59 28.30 6.21
N GLY A 700 16.16 28.81 7.37
CA GLY A 700 15.12 29.83 7.49
C GLY A 700 13.68 29.29 7.52
N LEU A 701 13.47 27.96 7.64
CA LEU A 701 12.13 27.38 7.68
C LEU A 701 11.56 27.31 9.10
N THR A 702 10.27 27.61 9.21
CA THR A 702 9.48 27.43 10.44
C THR A 702 8.90 26.02 10.52
N PRO A 703 8.45 25.56 11.72
CA PRO A 703 7.88 24.22 11.87
C PRO A 703 6.69 23.91 10.96
N ARG A 704 5.90 24.92 10.57
CA ARG A 704 4.77 24.75 9.63
C ARG A 704 5.24 24.41 8.21
N GLU A 705 6.45 24.82 7.86
CA GLU A 705 7.07 24.64 6.54
C GLU A 705 7.97 23.40 6.47
N PHE A 706 8.11 22.66 7.57
CA PHE A 706 8.94 21.45 7.58
C PHE A 706 8.42 20.38 6.61
N ASN A 707 7.08 20.30 6.47
CA ASN A 707 6.40 19.22 5.76
C ASN A 707 6.75 17.85 6.42
N SER A 708 6.63 16.74 5.70
CA SER A 708 6.90 15.39 6.22
C SER A 708 8.29 14.88 5.81
N TYR A 709 8.84 13.90 6.53
CA TYR A 709 10.08 13.23 6.11
C TYR A 709 9.95 12.58 4.73
N GLY A 710 8.78 12.01 4.40
CA GLY A 710 8.51 11.42 3.08
C GLY A 710 8.64 12.45 1.95
N SER A 711 8.16 13.67 2.17
CA SER A 711 8.29 14.77 1.21
C SER A 711 9.76 15.20 0.98
N ARG A 712 10.65 14.95 1.95
CA ARG A 712 12.07 15.36 1.92
C ARG A 712 13.00 14.29 1.34
N ARG A 713 12.47 13.21 0.75
CA ARG A 713 13.28 12.07 0.26
C ARG A 713 14.25 12.41 -0.88
N GLY A 714 14.00 13.47 -1.65
CA GLY A 714 14.95 13.99 -2.65
C GLY A 714 16.15 14.76 -2.06
N ASN A 715 16.24 14.89 -0.73
CA ASN A 715 17.30 15.64 -0.03
C ASN A 715 18.07 14.73 0.94
N GLU A 716 19.10 14.04 0.44
CA GLU A 716 19.92 13.08 1.19
C GLU A 716 20.38 13.57 2.58
N PRO A 717 20.90 14.80 2.78
CA PRO A 717 21.31 15.29 4.10
C PRO A 717 20.23 15.22 5.18
N LEU A 718 18.94 15.36 4.82
CA LEU A 718 17.81 15.22 5.72
C LEU A 718 17.46 13.75 6.01
N VAL A 719 17.63 12.88 5.02
CA VAL A 719 17.23 11.46 5.07
C VAL A 719 18.32 10.58 5.70
N GLN A 720 19.58 10.73 5.28
CA GLN A 720 20.72 9.86 5.66
C GLN A 720 21.64 10.49 6.71
N LYS A 721 22.02 11.77 6.57
CA LYS A 721 22.96 12.42 7.53
C LYS A 721 22.32 12.86 8.84
N ARG A 722 21.02 13.14 8.84
CA ARG A 722 20.29 13.74 9.98
C ARG A 722 18.95 13.08 10.24
N GLY A 723 18.56 12.11 9.41
CA GLY A 723 17.59 11.08 9.74
C GLY A 723 18.18 10.03 10.69
N PRO A 724 17.40 9.02 11.10
CA PRO A 724 17.65 8.18 12.27
C PRO A 724 19.03 7.51 12.34
N CYS A 725 19.67 7.25 11.20
CA CYS A 725 20.89 6.45 11.12
C CYS A 725 22.21 7.18 11.42
N ARG A 726 22.26 8.50 11.58
CA ARG A 726 23.53 9.18 11.96
C ARG A 726 23.47 9.92 13.29
N HIS A 727 22.31 10.45 13.63
CA HIS A 727 22.03 10.95 14.96
C HIS A 727 20.68 10.40 15.37
N THR A 728 20.73 9.39 16.23
CA THR A 728 19.68 9.13 17.20
C THR A 728 18.29 8.89 16.58
N GLY A 729 17.97 7.62 16.26
CA GLY A 729 16.63 7.03 16.18
C GLY A 729 15.43 7.99 16.15
N ALA A 730 15.28 8.84 15.13
CA ALA A 730 14.38 10.00 15.21
C ALA A 730 12.88 9.67 15.35
N ALA A 731 12.49 8.40 15.21
CA ALA A 731 11.22 7.93 15.73
C ALA A 731 11.27 7.97 17.27
N LEU A 732 10.44 8.82 17.89
CA LEU A 732 10.30 8.96 19.35
C LEU A 732 10.07 7.62 20.11
N ARG A 733 9.81 6.54 19.39
CA ARG A 733 9.43 5.22 19.90
C ARG A 733 10.46 4.12 19.63
N THR A 734 11.64 4.41 19.08
CA THR A 734 12.71 3.40 18.91
C THR A 734 13.23 2.94 20.27
N GLU A 735 13.26 1.62 20.48
CA GLU A 735 13.74 1.01 21.72
C GLU A 735 15.21 0.58 21.58
N HIS A 736 16.09 1.26 22.30
CA HIS A 736 17.53 0.97 22.29
C HIS A 736 17.88 0.11 23.50
N ARG A 737 18.33 -1.13 23.29
CA ARG A 737 18.58 -2.09 24.39
C ARG A 737 19.61 -1.56 25.40
N ALA A 738 20.60 -0.78 24.97
CA ALA A 738 21.59 -0.18 25.88
C ALA A 738 21.08 1.01 26.72
N LEU A 739 19.89 1.54 26.42
CA LEU A 739 19.26 2.65 27.15
C LEU A 739 18.03 2.23 27.95
N ALA A 740 17.55 0.99 27.81
CA ALA A 740 16.38 0.44 28.49
C ALA A 740 15.13 1.34 28.45
N SER A 741 14.99 2.16 27.40
CA SER A 741 13.91 3.15 27.24
C SER A 741 13.67 3.47 25.77
N ARG A 742 12.44 3.91 25.45
CA ARG A 742 12.09 4.48 24.14
C ARG A 742 12.71 5.86 24.05
N CYS A 743 13.80 5.98 23.31
CA CYS A 743 14.50 7.23 23.15
C CYS A 743 15.15 7.27 21.77
N PRO A 744 15.07 8.39 21.05
CA PRO A 744 15.84 8.53 19.83
C PRO A 744 17.35 8.39 20.09
N SER A 745 17.86 8.64 21.30
CA SER A 745 19.31 8.74 21.56
C SER A 745 20.11 7.41 21.54
N SER A 746 21.44 7.50 21.42
CA SER A 746 22.40 6.41 21.67
C SER A 746 23.51 6.90 22.63
N ARG A 747 24.17 6.00 23.37
CA ARG A 747 25.29 6.37 24.25
C ARG A 747 26.51 6.77 23.41
N HIS A 748 26.90 8.05 23.47
CA HIS A 748 28.02 8.56 22.68
C HIS A 748 29.38 8.03 23.15
N ARG A 749 30.12 7.39 22.24
CA ARG A 749 31.60 7.38 22.20
C ARG A 749 32.03 7.92 20.83
N GLN A 750 32.35 9.22 20.80
CA GLN A 750 32.89 10.04 19.68
C GLN A 750 32.02 10.27 18.42
N GLN A 751 32.10 11.51 17.89
CA GLN A 751 31.45 11.97 16.66
C GLN A 751 32.18 11.39 15.44
N PHE A 752 31.48 10.65 14.58
CA PHE A 752 32.03 10.15 13.32
C PHE A 752 31.43 10.89 12.12
N LEU A 753 32.33 11.54 11.38
CA LEU A 753 32.12 12.11 10.05
C LEU A 753 32.79 11.14 9.06
N HIS A 754 31.99 10.42 8.26
CA HIS A 754 32.37 9.52 7.17
C HIS A 754 32.76 8.08 7.56
N SER A 755 31.85 7.12 7.34
CA SER A 755 32.20 5.68 7.29
C SER A 755 31.08 4.81 6.69
N LEU A 756 31.48 3.67 6.13
CA LEU A 756 30.65 2.56 5.66
C LEU A 756 30.01 1.83 6.86
N PHE A 757 28.77 1.37 6.71
CA PHE A 757 28.03 0.65 7.75
C PHE A 757 27.78 -0.80 7.34
N SER A 758 27.82 -1.70 8.32
CA SER A 758 27.28 -3.06 8.21
C SER A 758 26.20 -3.26 9.24
N PHE A 759 25.17 -4.01 8.85
CA PHE A 759 24.10 -4.42 9.76
C PHE A 759 24.15 -5.93 9.96
N ILE A 760 24.04 -6.36 11.21
CA ILE A 760 23.96 -7.77 11.60
C ILE A 760 22.58 -7.98 12.23
N PHE A 761 21.74 -8.80 11.60
CA PHE A 761 20.39 -9.11 12.06
C PHE A 761 20.18 -10.63 12.11
N VAL A 762 19.26 -11.07 12.99
CA VAL A 762 18.86 -12.49 13.11
C VAL A 762 17.97 -12.93 11.93
N SER A 763 17.13 -12.03 11.41
CA SER A 763 16.28 -12.25 10.22
C SER A 763 15.88 -10.93 9.56
N PHE A 764 15.52 -10.96 8.27
CA PHE A 764 15.16 -9.77 7.47
C PHE A 764 13.77 -9.89 6.85
N SER A 765 13.07 -8.75 6.69
CA SER A 765 12.04 -8.65 5.66
C SER A 765 12.69 -8.60 4.27
N ARG A 766 12.09 -9.28 3.28
CA ARG A 766 12.71 -9.51 1.95
C ARG A 766 13.08 -8.21 1.22
N ILE A 767 12.15 -7.27 1.11
CA ILE A 767 12.35 -5.98 0.41
C ILE A 767 13.59 -5.26 0.94
N TRP A 768 13.80 -5.32 2.25
CA TRP A 768 14.94 -4.68 2.88
C TRP A 768 16.24 -5.44 2.59
N ARG A 769 16.25 -6.77 2.71
CA ARG A 769 17.42 -7.58 2.35
C ARG A 769 17.92 -7.24 0.94
N LEU A 770 17.00 -7.16 -0.04
CA LEU A 770 17.32 -6.85 -1.43
C LEU A 770 17.79 -5.39 -1.62
N ALA A 771 17.15 -4.42 -0.97
CA ALA A 771 17.58 -3.02 -1.05
C ALA A 771 19.03 -2.82 -0.56
N TRP A 772 19.45 -3.51 0.51
CA TRP A 772 20.84 -3.44 0.99
C TRP A 772 21.82 -4.23 0.13
N TRP A 773 21.39 -5.40 -0.36
CA TRP A 773 22.24 -6.22 -1.23
C TRP A 773 22.51 -5.53 -2.56
N ASN A 774 21.52 -4.83 -3.14
CA ASN A 774 21.66 -4.05 -4.38
C ASN A 774 22.64 -2.88 -4.25
N VAL A 775 22.71 -2.22 -3.08
CA VAL A 775 23.76 -1.21 -2.81
C VAL A 775 25.16 -1.83 -2.83
N SER A 776 25.30 -3.11 -2.50
CA SER A 776 26.58 -3.83 -2.54
C SER A 776 26.90 -4.48 -3.90
N SER A 777 25.89 -4.88 -4.68
CA SER A 777 26.05 -5.53 -5.98
C SER A 777 26.11 -4.54 -7.16
N ALA A 778 25.58 -3.33 -7.04
CA ALA A 778 25.74 -2.25 -8.03
C ALA A 778 27.19 -1.80 -8.26
N ARG A 779 28.16 -2.37 -7.52
CA ARG A 779 29.60 -2.24 -7.78
C ARG A 779 30.15 -3.29 -8.77
N LYS A 780 29.33 -4.25 -9.21
CA LYS A 780 29.73 -5.41 -10.03
C LYS A 780 29.01 -5.53 -11.40
N SER A 781 28.07 -4.64 -11.69
CA SER A 781 27.48 -4.43 -13.03
C SER A 781 27.98 -3.10 -13.57
#